data_AF-A0A524C7S5-F1
#
_entry.id   AF-A0A524C7S5-F1
#
_cell.length_a   1.000
_cell.length_b   1.000
_cell.length_c   1.000
_cell.angle_alpha   90.00
_cell.angle_beta   90.00
_cell.angle_gamma   90.00
#
_symmetry.space_group_name_H-M   'P 1'
#
loop_
_entity.id
_entity.type
_entity.pdbx_description
1 polymer ?
#
loop_
_entity_poly.entity_id
_entity_poly.type
_entity_poly.pdbx_seq_one_letter_code
_entity_poly.pdbx_strand_id
1 'polypeptide(L)'
;MTYRSTDSKVRDFELNREDAARLAECLNSFDDSDSWPGGFTRGNPFTAERILDDWSKSNSMRVLVAYSGDKIVGHCNIADAELDPEAAYVGLLGVDPEFQKQGFGRDLLIEAAQTAARAGKRRIDLHTWGGNLKAVPLYKKTGYNWVPGTQVLMESHIPGILGSHFFGEFFDRYDWYDVMKVDIRQEVDDFVEEGIGIFKYRFEGENGDLLLVTVDREAKGINSFDLTFDGKRIAASLSPSAHVGYIGLGETEVKLVIESGQESELKYSIKPNVSVSVQFSLEGKKNGEIRPDSVISEKGTMSIEIGATPLNREMNAWEKTKTQVEFVLQLGEKTISLFCGILPVEPISISSGPLAPCMSRGEVRRIDVGFTNNTDDELSGEIRVSPVQDGVCDPLTADLKLKKSNSIGVQIQVDTSGITSPSVIGVNVEVYVHEKKNLKLILRKRVNIPVIGASGAVAYVGLGDYIWLETESFRASLNKNPPMSVRLFEHKVLGTLLDGWGLLPDIGYPFADTGNEWDRKKFNVEIRNNPECAELELSAESIDRPGLYLTVIFRAHPGGGGLEQRVILENRGKEPLKNLGYKVRGWLGYPLNKLYVPLNGDVYCLDSLDWRGGRQLPINPEFFHESWIASVEQDNRMVLGFIWDSDYVDQVRAGRGRMPRVEYRIGDLTPGESVEFSPIRMLITDGPWRKVRQLWCRLNGRPSVPDLAMDARSDVEVEIVSKDTRHVGARTPPVFVDKDGSRELEFRLRVLQKNPISVDVSVEMPSGIKIDGKSKVSFTVDEVGFEKPFSRPFKIEANEDSSWFQSGGSICLEFASRVVHEPLTVVVYDSGLSVERTRFKVEQYNVFKTIVGNYELVASPEHRAGLIRFNLAGETSPFLDTFPDVGPFVWWDRFHSGVSPYLVGYDTWAWEQGFSKEKWTMKEAQVGPWVGYSATMKSKYVPNAKGVQLQARYLTLPGTPLVQLQMRVTNKARLWRRVLFGFRGVPRPGGDKRSIVHTVQDGKKVTYRPLGNETEVFVSTDEPWGALEGINKGEILGVVATDTSQTSLSLNIQGENAQTIGFRKWVTLSPSQTSLMTGYLVLAESVSQVEDLRQLPISLE
;
A
#
# COMPACT_ATOMS: atom_id res chain seq x y z
N MET A 1 -34.01 15.13 -14.82
CA MET A 1 -34.32 14.79 -16.23
C MET A 1 -33.15 14.00 -16.81
N THR A 2 -33.45 12.83 -17.32
CA THR A 2 -32.58 11.91 -18.07
C THR A 2 -32.26 12.49 -19.46
N TYR A 3 -31.11 12.12 -20.03
CA TYR A 3 -30.66 12.60 -21.34
C TYR A 3 -31.39 11.88 -22.47
N ARG A 4 -31.61 12.58 -23.59
CA ARG A 4 -32.48 12.14 -24.69
C ARG A 4 -32.16 10.73 -25.24
N SER A 5 -30.90 10.31 -25.21
CA SER A 5 -30.47 9.01 -25.74
C SER A 5 -30.54 7.85 -24.74
N THR A 6 -30.80 8.12 -23.45
CA THR A 6 -30.79 7.12 -22.35
C THR A 6 -32.15 6.99 -21.65
N ASP A 7 -33.08 7.92 -21.89
CA ASP A 7 -34.38 8.06 -21.20
C ASP A 7 -35.27 6.81 -21.24
N SER A 8 -35.09 5.96 -22.25
CA SER A 8 -35.85 4.70 -22.36
C SER A 8 -35.34 3.56 -21.45
N LYS A 9 -34.16 3.70 -20.83
CA LYS A 9 -33.47 2.61 -20.11
C LYS A 9 -32.96 2.98 -18.73
N VAL A 10 -32.72 4.26 -18.44
CA VAL A 10 -32.13 4.69 -17.18
C VAL A 10 -33.07 5.67 -16.48
N ARG A 11 -33.23 5.54 -15.16
CA ARG A 11 -33.91 6.54 -14.34
C ARG A 11 -33.24 6.70 -12.97
N ASP A 12 -33.69 7.69 -12.22
CA ASP A 12 -33.31 7.86 -10.81
C ASP A 12 -33.88 6.71 -9.96
N PHE A 13 -33.08 6.25 -8.99
CA PHE A 13 -33.51 5.28 -7.99
C PHE A 13 -34.47 5.92 -7.00
N GLU A 14 -35.61 5.27 -6.75
CA GLU A 14 -36.55 5.74 -5.73
C GLU A 14 -36.26 5.04 -4.39
N LEU A 15 -36.04 5.81 -3.33
CA LEU A 15 -35.76 5.28 -1.99
C LEU A 15 -37.06 4.76 -1.33
N ASN A 16 -37.60 3.68 -1.88
CA ASN A 16 -38.78 2.98 -1.40
C ASN A 16 -38.53 1.46 -1.36
N ARG A 17 -39.44 0.71 -0.74
CA ARG A 17 -39.25 -0.73 -0.51
C ARG A 17 -39.24 -1.56 -1.80
N GLU A 18 -40.00 -1.14 -2.82
CA GLU A 18 -40.13 -1.86 -4.09
C GLU A 18 -38.85 -1.77 -4.91
N ASP A 19 -38.35 -0.55 -5.13
CA ASP A 19 -37.08 -0.32 -5.83
C ASP A 19 -35.89 -0.89 -5.03
N ALA A 20 -35.91 -0.80 -3.69
CA ALA A 20 -34.89 -1.42 -2.87
C ALA A 20 -34.87 -2.96 -3.00
N ALA A 21 -36.02 -3.62 -3.10
CA ALA A 21 -36.07 -5.06 -3.33
C ALA A 21 -35.52 -5.45 -4.72
N ARG A 22 -35.89 -4.70 -5.77
CA ARG A 22 -35.37 -4.90 -7.13
C ARG A 22 -33.87 -4.66 -7.24
N LEU A 23 -33.37 -3.61 -6.58
CA LEU A 23 -31.94 -3.32 -6.57
C LEU A 23 -31.18 -4.39 -5.78
N ALA A 24 -31.74 -4.93 -4.70
CA ALA A 24 -31.14 -6.03 -3.97
C ALA A 24 -31.00 -7.29 -4.84
N GLU A 25 -32.03 -7.65 -5.61
CA GLU A 25 -31.97 -8.73 -6.60
C GLU A 25 -30.83 -8.49 -7.61
N CYS A 26 -30.77 -7.29 -8.21
CA CYS A 26 -29.73 -6.92 -9.16
C CYS A 26 -28.31 -6.96 -8.56
N LEU A 27 -28.12 -6.47 -7.34
CA LEU A 27 -26.81 -6.47 -6.68
C LEU A 27 -26.37 -7.89 -6.30
N ASN A 28 -27.32 -8.77 -5.95
CA ASN A 28 -27.02 -10.16 -5.63
C ASN A 28 -26.60 -10.95 -6.89
N SER A 29 -27.16 -10.66 -8.06
CA SER A 29 -26.77 -11.32 -9.32
C SER A 29 -25.34 -10.99 -9.77
N PHE A 30 -24.69 -9.98 -9.18
CA PHE A 30 -23.29 -9.67 -9.47
C PHE A 30 -22.34 -10.80 -9.04
N ASP A 31 -22.73 -11.65 -8.08
CA ASP A 31 -21.96 -12.85 -7.70
C ASP A 31 -21.87 -13.88 -8.83
N ASP A 32 -22.81 -13.87 -9.78
CA ASP A 32 -22.79 -14.75 -10.96
C ASP A 32 -21.84 -14.22 -12.06
N SER A 33 -21.15 -13.10 -11.81
CA SER A 33 -20.20 -12.49 -12.73
C SER A 33 -18.74 -12.84 -12.42
N ASP A 34 -17.94 -13.09 -13.46
CA ASP A 34 -16.47 -13.06 -13.40
C ASP A 34 -15.90 -11.63 -13.21
N SER A 35 -16.77 -10.60 -13.23
CA SER A 35 -16.38 -9.19 -13.06
C SER A 35 -16.02 -8.83 -11.61
N TRP A 36 -16.29 -9.70 -10.64
CA TRP A 36 -15.99 -9.46 -9.23
C TRP A 36 -15.17 -10.62 -8.64
N PRO A 37 -13.82 -10.57 -8.73
CA PRO A 37 -12.97 -11.63 -8.19
C PRO A 37 -13.24 -11.86 -6.69
N GLY A 38 -13.66 -13.09 -6.33
CA GLY A 38 -13.95 -13.47 -4.95
C GLY A 38 -15.39 -13.22 -4.48
N GLY A 39 -16.30 -12.83 -5.38
CA GLY A 39 -17.70 -12.55 -5.08
C GLY A 39 -17.95 -11.11 -4.63
N PHE A 40 -19.02 -10.51 -5.14
CA PHE A 40 -19.48 -9.17 -4.78
C PHE A 40 -20.12 -9.13 -3.38
N THR A 41 -21.02 -10.07 -3.06
CA THR A 41 -21.71 -10.08 -1.75
C THR A 41 -20.87 -10.70 -0.63
N ARG A 42 -19.84 -11.49 -1.01
CA ARG A 42 -18.98 -12.27 -0.10
C ARG A 42 -19.79 -13.19 0.83
N GLY A 43 -20.89 -13.76 0.31
CA GLY A 43 -21.78 -14.67 1.04
C GLY A 43 -22.80 -13.97 1.96
N ASN A 44 -22.90 -12.63 1.91
CA ASN A 44 -23.90 -11.86 2.66
C ASN A 44 -24.80 -11.06 1.70
N PRO A 45 -25.94 -11.64 1.26
CA PRO A 45 -26.78 -11.04 0.24
C PRO A 45 -27.37 -9.69 0.69
N PHE A 46 -27.70 -8.85 -0.29
CA PHE A 46 -28.46 -7.64 -0.10
C PHE A 46 -29.93 -7.96 0.14
N THR A 47 -30.54 -7.23 1.07
CA THR A 47 -31.98 -7.21 1.30
C THR A 47 -32.51 -5.79 1.07
N ALA A 48 -33.82 -5.65 0.87
CA ALA A 48 -34.45 -4.34 0.70
C ALA A 48 -34.19 -3.44 1.93
N GLU A 49 -34.28 -4.00 3.14
CA GLU A 49 -34.03 -3.28 4.39
C GLU A 49 -32.58 -2.79 4.48
N ARG A 50 -31.61 -3.60 4.02
CA ARG A 50 -30.21 -3.22 3.96
C ARG A 50 -29.97 -2.09 2.97
N ILE A 51 -30.58 -2.13 1.80
CA ILE A 51 -30.46 -1.04 0.82
C ILE A 51 -31.04 0.25 1.37
N LEU A 52 -32.22 0.20 1.99
CA LEU A 52 -32.83 1.38 2.61
C LEU A 52 -31.97 1.96 3.73
N ASP A 53 -31.37 1.14 4.59
CA ASP A 53 -30.46 1.61 5.65
C ASP A 53 -29.18 2.21 5.08
N ASP A 54 -28.52 1.52 4.15
CA ASP A 54 -27.24 1.95 3.57
C ASP A 54 -27.43 3.25 2.73
N TRP A 55 -28.47 3.35 1.90
CA TRP A 55 -28.68 4.50 0.99
C TRP A 55 -29.33 5.71 1.68
N SER A 56 -30.11 5.52 2.75
CA SER A 56 -30.66 6.66 3.52
C SER A 56 -29.60 7.43 4.30
N LYS A 57 -28.44 6.81 4.56
CA LYS A 57 -27.29 7.41 5.27
C LYS A 57 -26.22 7.98 4.33
N SER A 58 -26.42 7.84 3.02
CA SER A 58 -25.51 8.20 1.95
C SER A 58 -25.88 9.56 1.34
N ASN A 59 -24.88 10.33 0.91
CA ASN A 59 -25.06 11.61 0.22
C ASN A 59 -24.47 11.57 -1.20
N SER A 60 -24.99 10.67 -2.04
CA SER A 60 -24.69 10.65 -3.47
C SER A 60 -25.35 11.84 -4.18
N MET A 61 -24.65 12.45 -5.13
CA MET A 61 -25.19 13.49 -6.02
C MET A 61 -26.38 12.97 -6.83
N ARG A 62 -26.30 11.73 -7.29
CA ARG A 62 -27.38 11.03 -8.00
C ARG A 62 -27.18 9.51 -7.94
N VAL A 63 -28.26 8.76 -7.74
CA VAL A 63 -28.25 7.29 -7.83
C VAL A 63 -29.10 6.88 -9.03
N LEU A 64 -28.46 6.27 -10.02
CA LEU A 64 -29.06 5.83 -11.27
C LEU A 64 -29.25 4.32 -11.29
N VAL A 65 -30.34 3.90 -11.88
CA VAL A 65 -30.67 2.49 -12.11
C VAL A 65 -31.10 2.27 -13.55
N ALA A 66 -30.68 1.15 -14.12
CA ALA A 66 -31.06 0.72 -15.47
C ALA A 66 -32.20 -0.29 -15.41
N TYR A 67 -33.18 -0.20 -16.31
CA TYR A 67 -34.34 -1.07 -16.35
C TYR A 67 -34.45 -1.90 -17.63
N SER A 68 -34.95 -3.12 -17.47
CA SER A 68 -35.47 -3.94 -18.56
C SER A 68 -36.81 -4.53 -18.13
N GLY A 69 -37.90 -4.05 -18.74
CA GLY A 69 -39.25 -4.36 -18.27
C GLY A 69 -39.51 -3.79 -16.88
N ASP A 70 -39.88 -4.64 -15.93
CA ASP A 70 -40.13 -4.31 -14.51
C ASP A 70 -38.91 -4.55 -13.60
N LYS A 71 -37.77 -4.98 -14.15
CA LYS A 71 -36.54 -5.28 -13.38
C LYS A 71 -35.56 -4.13 -13.40
N ILE A 72 -34.91 -3.89 -12.25
CA ILE A 72 -33.63 -3.18 -12.20
C ILE A 72 -32.55 -4.16 -12.63
N VAL A 73 -31.77 -3.79 -13.65
CA VAL A 73 -30.71 -4.64 -14.24
C VAL A 73 -29.32 -4.00 -14.17
N GLY A 74 -29.23 -2.79 -13.61
CA GLY A 74 -27.94 -2.14 -13.39
C GLY A 74 -28.04 -0.95 -12.43
N HIS A 75 -26.90 -0.55 -11.90
CA HIS A 75 -26.75 0.49 -10.89
C HIS A 75 -25.53 1.37 -11.19
N CYS A 76 -25.65 2.67 -10.97
CA CYS A 76 -24.55 3.64 -10.97
C CYS A 76 -24.84 4.76 -9.97
N ASN A 77 -24.00 4.94 -8.95
CA ASN A 77 -24.07 6.15 -8.11
C ASN A 77 -22.96 7.14 -8.44
N ILE A 78 -23.32 8.42 -8.43
CA ILE A 78 -22.43 9.56 -8.72
C ILE A 78 -22.34 10.38 -7.44
N ALA A 79 -21.12 10.75 -7.05
CA ALA A 79 -20.83 11.56 -5.87
C ALA A 79 -19.74 12.60 -6.17
N ASP A 80 -19.48 13.50 -5.22
CA ASP A 80 -18.33 14.39 -5.32
C ASP A 80 -17.02 13.61 -5.26
N ALA A 81 -16.02 14.04 -6.04
CA ALA A 81 -14.70 13.45 -5.98
C ALA A 81 -14.00 13.75 -4.63
N GLU A 82 -13.17 12.82 -4.17
CA GLU A 82 -12.57 12.88 -2.84
C GLU A 82 -11.74 14.15 -2.62
N LEU A 83 -10.82 14.45 -3.53
CA LEU A 83 -9.79 15.46 -3.33
C LEU A 83 -9.91 16.70 -4.24
N ASP A 84 -10.80 16.68 -5.23
CA ASP A 84 -10.93 17.75 -6.22
C ASP A 84 -12.40 18.21 -6.34
N PRO A 85 -12.76 19.42 -5.85
CA PRO A 85 -14.14 19.90 -5.88
C PRO A 85 -14.66 20.14 -7.30
N GLU A 86 -13.79 20.25 -8.31
CA GLU A 86 -14.16 20.41 -9.71
C GLU A 86 -14.45 19.07 -10.41
N ALA A 87 -14.30 17.94 -9.71
CA ALA A 87 -14.55 16.61 -10.24
C ALA A 87 -15.73 15.90 -9.53
N ALA A 88 -16.42 15.05 -10.27
CA ALA A 88 -17.35 14.04 -9.75
C ALA A 88 -16.67 12.66 -9.74
N TYR A 89 -17.29 11.69 -9.08
CA TYR A 89 -16.81 10.31 -8.99
C TYR A 89 -17.95 9.31 -9.22
N VAL A 90 -17.69 8.24 -9.97
CA VAL A 90 -18.60 7.09 -10.08
C VAL A 90 -18.22 6.08 -9.00
N GLY A 91 -19.11 5.85 -8.03
CA GLY A 91 -18.88 4.96 -6.89
C GLY A 91 -18.94 3.48 -7.28
N LEU A 92 -20.15 2.93 -7.36
CA LEU A 92 -20.45 1.57 -7.78
C LEU A 92 -21.16 1.60 -9.12
N LEU A 93 -20.50 1.06 -10.16
CA LEU A 93 -21.11 0.72 -11.44
C LEU A 93 -21.22 -0.81 -11.57
N GLY A 94 -22.40 -1.31 -11.89
CA GLY A 94 -22.59 -2.72 -12.18
C GLY A 94 -23.84 -2.98 -13.01
N VAL A 95 -23.81 -4.05 -13.79
CA VAL A 95 -24.93 -4.53 -14.61
C VAL A 95 -25.02 -6.02 -14.40
N ASP A 96 -26.25 -6.49 -14.19
CA ASP A 96 -26.61 -7.90 -14.09
C ASP A 96 -25.95 -8.70 -15.25
N PRO A 97 -25.24 -9.81 -14.97
CA PRO A 97 -24.55 -10.60 -15.98
C PRO A 97 -25.38 -10.96 -17.23
N GLU A 98 -26.69 -11.25 -17.07
CA GLU A 98 -27.58 -11.60 -18.18
C GLU A 98 -27.87 -10.41 -19.10
N PHE A 99 -27.74 -9.19 -18.57
CA PHE A 99 -28.01 -7.93 -19.28
C PHE A 99 -26.73 -7.22 -19.75
N GLN A 100 -25.55 -7.80 -19.50
CA GLN A 100 -24.29 -7.26 -20.01
C GLN A 100 -24.21 -7.27 -21.53
N LYS A 101 -23.40 -6.36 -22.10
CA LYS A 101 -23.22 -6.15 -23.56
C LYS A 101 -24.47 -5.65 -24.31
N GLN A 102 -25.55 -5.25 -23.60
CA GLN A 102 -26.78 -4.70 -24.20
C GLN A 102 -26.88 -3.16 -24.10
N GLY A 103 -25.80 -2.49 -23.66
CA GLY A 103 -25.69 -1.03 -23.60
C GLY A 103 -26.06 -0.39 -22.26
N PHE A 104 -26.60 -1.11 -21.27
CA PHE A 104 -27.00 -0.53 -19.98
C PHE A 104 -25.85 0.17 -19.24
N GLY A 105 -24.67 -0.46 -19.16
CA GLY A 105 -23.50 0.16 -18.52
C GLY A 105 -23.02 1.42 -19.23
N ARG A 106 -23.14 1.46 -20.57
CA ARG A 106 -22.85 2.66 -21.37
C ARG A 106 -23.85 3.77 -21.06
N ASP A 107 -25.14 3.45 -21.04
CA ASP A 107 -26.20 4.45 -20.85
C ASP A 107 -26.14 5.06 -19.44
N LEU A 108 -25.79 4.25 -18.42
CA LEU A 108 -25.50 4.73 -17.07
C LEU A 108 -24.31 5.71 -17.02
N LEU A 109 -23.22 5.43 -17.76
CA LEU A 109 -22.05 6.31 -17.82
C LEU A 109 -22.30 7.60 -18.61
N ILE A 110 -23.12 7.54 -19.67
CA ILE A 110 -23.56 8.75 -20.39
C ILE A 110 -24.34 9.66 -19.45
N GLU A 111 -25.29 9.10 -18.68
CA GLU A 111 -26.01 9.86 -17.65
C GLU A 111 -25.09 10.41 -16.56
N ALA A 112 -24.07 9.66 -16.16
CA ALA A 112 -23.08 10.11 -15.18
C ALA A 112 -22.30 11.34 -15.67
N ALA A 113 -21.82 11.32 -16.92
CA ALA A 113 -21.13 12.45 -17.53
C ALA A 113 -22.04 13.70 -17.63
N GLN A 114 -23.30 13.50 -18.03
CA GLN A 114 -24.31 14.58 -18.08
C GLN A 114 -24.64 15.13 -16.69
N THR A 115 -24.74 14.26 -15.68
CA THR A 115 -24.97 14.66 -14.29
C THR A 115 -23.82 15.52 -13.78
N ALA A 116 -22.58 15.11 -14.01
CA ALA A 116 -21.39 15.88 -13.66
C ALA A 116 -21.33 17.24 -14.38
N ALA A 117 -21.64 17.28 -15.69
CA ALA A 117 -21.67 18.51 -16.48
C ALA A 117 -22.69 19.53 -15.92
N ARG A 118 -23.91 19.07 -15.62
CA ARG A 118 -24.97 19.90 -15.04
C ARG A 118 -24.63 20.40 -13.64
N ALA A 119 -23.84 19.64 -12.89
CA ALA A 119 -23.31 20.05 -11.59
C ALA A 119 -22.10 21.00 -11.71
N GLY A 120 -21.73 21.43 -12.92
CA GLY A 120 -20.60 22.34 -13.16
C GLY A 120 -19.23 21.70 -12.96
N LYS A 121 -19.15 20.37 -12.92
CA LYS A 121 -17.88 19.66 -12.77
C LYS A 121 -17.14 19.64 -14.10
N ARG A 122 -15.82 19.84 -14.07
CA ARG A 122 -14.96 19.76 -15.25
C ARG A 122 -14.62 18.32 -15.63
N ARG A 123 -14.83 17.38 -14.72
CA ARG A 123 -14.38 15.99 -14.86
C ARG A 123 -15.22 15.02 -14.05
N ILE A 124 -15.23 13.75 -14.45
CA ILE A 124 -15.74 12.62 -13.68
C ILE A 124 -14.73 11.47 -13.66
N ASP A 125 -14.49 10.90 -12.48
CA ASP A 125 -13.42 9.93 -12.22
C ASP A 125 -14.00 8.57 -11.78
N LEU A 126 -13.27 7.48 -12.00
CA LEU A 126 -13.58 6.16 -11.43
C LEU A 126 -12.33 5.30 -11.27
N HIS A 127 -12.37 4.30 -10.40
CA HIS A 127 -11.30 3.32 -10.24
C HIS A 127 -11.72 1.94 -10.73
N THR A 128 -10.77 1.19 -11.29
CA THR A 128 -10.92 -0.23 -11.65
C THR A 128 -9.58 -0.95 -11.46
N TRP A 129 -9.43 -2.17 -11.98
CA TRP A 129 -8.17 -2.93 -11.98
C TRP A 129 -7.78 -3.33 -13.42
N GLY A 130 -6.49 -3.57 -13.66
CA GLY A 130 -5.95 -3.84 -15.00
C GLY A 130 -6.52 -5.11 -15.65
N GLY A 131 -6.94 -6.07 -14.83
CA GLY A 131 -7.60 -7.31 -15.26
C GLY A 131 -9.08 -7.17 -15.62
N ASN A 132 -9.70 -5.98 -15.51
CA ASN A 132 -11.09 -5.77 -15.89
C ASN A 132 -11.22 -5.53 -17.41
N LEU A 133 -10.97 -6.59 -18.19
CA LEU A 133 -10.96 -6.57 -19.65
C LEU A 133 -12.32 -6.22 -20.27
N LYS A 134 -13.42 -6.32 -19.50
CA LYS A 134 -14.76 -5.93 -19.94
C LYS A 134 -15.02 -4.44 -19.73
N ALA A 135 -14.62 -3.88 -18.59
CA ALA A 135 -15.00 -2.52 -18.22
C ALA A 135 -14.07 -1.44 -18.79
N VAL A 136 -12.76 -1.68 -18.88
CA VAL A 136 -11.81 -0.66 -19.40
C VAL A 136 -12.18 -0.22 -20.83
N PRO A 137 -12.51 -1.12 -21.78
CA PRO A 137 -12.98 -0.72 -23.10
C PRO A 137 -14.28 0.11 -23.07
N LEU A 138 -15.22 -0.24 -22.18
CA LEU A 138 -16.45 0.52 -21.99
C LEU A 138 -16.15 1.95 -21.52
N TYR A 139 -15.30 2.10 -20.50
CA TYR A 139 -14.90 3.40 -19.96
C TYR A 139 -14.24 4.27 -21.03
N LYS A 140 -13.29 3.72 -21.80
CA LYS A 140 -12.66 4.46 -22.89
C LYS A 140 -13.69 4.90 -23.93
N LYS A 141 -14.60 4.01 -24.32
CA LYS A 141 -15.68 4.32 -25.27
C LYS A 141 -16.60 5.45 -24.78
N THR A 142 -16.73 5.66 -23.47
CA THR A 142 -17.51 6.76 -22.88
C THR A 142 -16.65 7.97 -22.51
N GLY A 143 -15.43 8.08 -23.05
CA GLY A 143 -14.59 9.28 -22.95
C GLY A 143 -13.67 9.34 -21.72
N TYR A 144 -13.42 8.22 -21.05
CA TYR A 144 -12.42 8.13 -19.99
C TYR A 144 -11.03 7.81 -20.54
N ASN A 145 -10.00 8.36 -19.90
CA ASN A 145 -8.59 8.08 -20.16
C ASN A 145 -7.98 7.38 -18.95
N TRP A 146 -7.14 6.38 -19.17
CA TRP A 146 -6.35 5.73 -18.13
C TRP A 146 -5.16 6.61 -17.78
N VAL A 147 -5.19 7.18 -16.57
CA VAL A 147 -4.16 8.10 -16.05
C VAL A 147 -2.82 7.38 -15.82
N PRO A 148 -1.70 7.88 -16.38
CA PRO A 148 -0.36 7.32 -16.13
C PRO A 148 0.05 7.34 -14.67
N GLY A 149 0.88 6.38 -14.25
CA GLY A 149 1.37 6.31 -12.86
C GLY A 149 0.33 5.85 -11.84
N THR A 150 -0.84 5.34 -12.27
CA THR A 150 -1.92 4.86 -11.39
C THR A 150 -2.20 3.36 -11.57
N GLN A 151 -2.82 2.73 -10.57
CA GLN A 151 -3.38 1.37 -10.68
C GLN A 151 -4.82 1.43 -11.23
N VAL A 152 -4.96 1.93 -12.46
CA VAL A 152 -6.21 2.12 -13.24
C VAL A 152 -7.21 3.14 -12.66
N LEU A 153 -6.72 4.36 -12.43
CA LEU A 153 -7.60 5.54 -12.38
C LEU A 153 -8.02 5.91 -13.80
N MET A 154 -9.32 6.03 -14.01
CA MET A 154 -9.93 6.47 -15.26
C MET A 154 -10.49 7.88 -15.06
N GLU A 155 -10.10 8.84 -15.90
CA GLU A 155 -10.55 10.24 -15.86
C GLU A 155 -11.27 10.63 -17.16
N SER A 156 -12.49 11.17 -17.05
CA SER A 156 -13.22 11.72 -18.20
C SER A 156 -13.45 13.22 -18.05
N HIS A 157 -12.97 13.99 -19.03
CA HIS A 157 -13.19 15.43 -19.15
C HIS A 157 -14.37 15.82 -20.04
N ILE A 158 -15.16 14.83 -20.46
CA ILE A 158 -16.44 15.07 -21.15
C ILE A 158 -17.32 16.06 -20.38
N PRO A 159 -17.46 16.00 -19.04
CA PRO A 159 -18.26 16.98 -18.31
C PRO A 159 -17.85 18.44 -18.55
N GLY A 160 -16.55 18.74 -18.52
CA GLY A 160 -16.04 20.08 -18.78
C GLY A 160 -16.18 20.53 -20.23
N ILE A 161 -16.09 19.59 -21.19
CA ILE A 161 -16.32 19.86 -22.61
C ILE A 161 -17.80 20.18 -22.87
N LEU A 162 -18.72 19.37 -22.32
CA LEU A 162 -20.17 19.59 -22.43
C LEU A 162 -20.63 20.84 -21.70
N GLY A 163 -20.02 21.14 -20.54
CA GLY A 163 -20.32 22.34 -19.75
C GLY A 163 -19.80 23.64 -20.36
N SER A 164 -18.98 23.60 -21.42
CA SER A 164 -18.47 24.79 -22.08
C SER A 164 -19.51 25.39 -23.03
N HIS A 165 -20.02 26.57 -22.68
CA HIS A 165 -20.96 27.31 -23.54
C HIS A 165 -20.38 27.62 -24.94
N PHE A 166 -19.05 27.66 -25.08
CA PHE A 166 -18.40 27.88 -26.38
C PHE A 166 -18.74 26.77 -27.39
N PHE A 167 -18.94 25.54 -26.91
CA PHE A 167 -19.27 24.36 -27.74
C PHE A 167 -20.77 24.03 -27.74
N GLY A 168 -21.62 24.85 -27.10
CA GLY A 168 -23.04 24.56 -26.90
C GLY A 168 -23.78 24.24 -28.20
N GLU A 169 -23.66 25.10 -29.22
CA GLU A 169 -24.32 24.91 -30.52
C GLU A 169 -23.93 23.58 -31.21
N PHE A 170 -22.69 23.13 -31.03
CA PHE A 170 -22.22 21.86 -31.58
C PHE A 170 -22.95 20.67 -30.92
N PHE A 171 -23.08 20.69 -29.59
CA PHE A 171 -23.74 19.62 -28.83
C PHE A 171 -25.27 19.74 -28.78
N ASP A 172 -25.84 20.91 -29.12
CA ASP A 172 -27.27 21.04 -29.41
C ASP A 172 -27.63 20.26 -30.68
N ARG A 173 -26.79 20.38 -31.72
CA ARG A 173 -26.95 19.71 -33.01
C ARG A 173 -26.63 18.21 -32.94
N TYR A 174 -25.55 17.83 -32.27
CA TYR A 174 -25.05 16.46 -32.26
C TYR A 174 -25.11 15.82 -30.88
N ASP A 175 -25.51 14.55 -30.80
CA ASP A 175 -25.31 13.76 -29.59
C ASP A 175 -23.82 13.50 -29.39
N TRP A 176 -23.26 14.01 -28.29
CA TRP A 176 -21.82 13.95 -28.05
C TRP A 176 -21.26 12.53 -28.12
N TYR A 177 -22.02 11.52 -27.69
CA TYR A 177 -21.56 10.14 -27.67
C TYR A 177 -21.48 9.57 -29.09
N ASP A 178 -22.44 9.90 -29.95
CA ASP A 178 -22.52 9.37 -31.32
C ASP A 178 -21.44 9.98 -32.23
N VAL A 179 -21.11 11.26 -32.04
CA VAL A 179 -20.08 11.95 -32.84
C VAL A 179 -18.66 11.80 -32.28
N MET A 180 -18.50 11.37 -31.03
CA MET A 180 -17.18 11.15 -30.45
C MET A 180 -16.46 9.97 -31.14
N LYS A 181 -15.21 10.19 -31.53
CA LYS A 181 -14.32 9.15 -32.07
C LYS A 181 -13.26 8.81 -31.03
N VAL A 182 -13.18 7.53 -30.68
CA VAL A 182 -12.25 7.02 -29.66
C VAL A 182 -11.43 5.87 -30.24
N ASP A 183 -10.12 5.92 -30.05
CA ASP A 183 -9.24 4.78 -30.24
C ASP A 183 -9.17 3.96 -28.95
N ILE A 184 -9.73 2.75 -28.95
CA ILE A 184 -9.86 1.93 -27.74
C ILE A 184 -8.67 0.98 -27.66
N ARG A 185 -7.77 1.24 -26.72
CA ARG A 185 -6.61 0.39 -26.42
C ARG A 185 -6.60 -0.03 -24.95
N GLN A 186 -6.23 -1.28 -24.68
CA GLN A 186 -6.08 -1.80 -23.32
C GLN A 186 -4.72 -1.41 -22.72
N GLU A 187 -4.44 -0.11 -22.65
CA GLU A 187 -3.19 0.45 -22.13
C GLU A 187 -3.40 1.84 -21.52
N VAL A 188 -2.36 2.35 -20.85
CA VAL A 188 -2.32 3.69 -20.26
C VAL A 188 -2.36 4.76 -21.36
N ASP A 189 -3.12 5.83 -21.17
CA ASP A 189 -3.20 6.95 -22.11
C ASP A 189 -2.10 7.99 -21.80
N ASP A 190 -0.87 7.70 -22.25
CA ASP A 190 0.33 8.52 -21.99
C ASP A 190 0.77 9.39 -23.18
N PHE A 191 -0.15 10.17 -23.73
CA PHE A 191 0.17 11.09 -24.83
C PHE A 191 0.92 12.33 -24.33
N VAL A 192 2.05 12.61 -24.96
CA VAL A 192 2.89 13.79 -24.71
C VAL A 192 3.11 14.53 -26.02
N GLU A 193 2.79 15.82 -26.06
CA GLU A 193 2.96 16.70 -27.22
C GLU A 193 3.77 17.91 -26.79
N GLU A 194 4.88 18.21 -27.49
CA GLU A 194 5.82 19.29 -27.12
C GLU A 194 6.34 19.21 -25.66
N GLY A 195 6.41 18.00 -25.08
CA GLY A 195 6.83 17.80 -23.68
C GLY A 195 5.71 17.99 -22.64
N ILE A 196 4.47 18.22 -23.09
CA ILE A 196 3.28 18.44 -22.27
C ILE A 196 2.41 17.19 -22.30
N GLY A 197 2.03 16.70 -21.12
CA GLY A 197 1.10 15.59 -21.02
C GLY A 197 -0.34 16.03 -21.32
N ILE A 198 -1.01 15.38 -22.28
CA ILE A 198 -2.36 15.75 -22.72
C ILE A 198 -3.33 14.58 -22.85
N PHE A 199 -4.63 14.86 -22.74
CA PHE A 199 -5.71 13.98 -23.21
C PHE A 199 -6.40 14.60 -24.43
N LYS A 200 -6.75 13.78 -25.43
CA LYS A 200 -7.34 14.24 -26.70
C LYS A 200 -8.78 13.74 -26.83
N TYR A 201 -9.67 14.63 -27.26
CA TYR A 201 -11.05 14.34 -27.58
C TYR A 201 -11.34 14.81 -29.01
N ARG A 202 -11.99 13.94 -29.79
CA ARG A 202 -12.35 14.21 -31.18
C ARG A 202 -13.83 13.93 -31.40
N PHE A 203 -14.55 14.91 -31.89
CA PHE A 203 -15.96 14.81 -32.24
C PHE A 203 -16.14 15.17 -33.71
N GLU A 204 -16.69 14.26 -34.50
CA GLU A 204 -16.93 14.42 -35.93
C GLU A 204 -18.43 14.40 -36.22
N GLY A 205 -18.96 15.56 -36.58
CA GLY A 205 -20.35 15.72 -37.03
C GLY A 205 -20.51 15.46 -38.53
N GLU A 206 -21.70 15.76 -39.03
CA GLU A 206 -21.99 15.76 -40.46
C GLU A 206 -21.43 17.03 -41.13
N ASN A 207 -21.42 17.06 -42.47
CA ASN A 207 -21.02 18.24 -43.26
C ASN A 207 -19.61 18.80 -43.00
N GLY A 208 -18.70 18.00 -42.42
CA GLY A 208 -17.35 18.42 -42.09
C GLY A 208 -17.22 19.17 -40.75
N ASP A 209 -18.29 19.23 -39.95
CA ASP A 209 -18.22 19.76 -38.59
C ASP A 209 -17.26 18.91 -37.74
N LEU A 210 -16.32 19.57 -37.07
CA LEU A 210 -15.25 18.92 -36.30
C LEU A 210 -14.98 19.72 -35.04
N LEU A 211 -14.90 19.03 -33.90
CA LEU A 211 -14.38 19.58 -32.66
C LEU A 211 -13.24 18.71 -32.15
N LEU A 212 -12.03 19.28 -32.08
CA LEU A 212 -10.89 18.71 -31.39
C LEU A 212 -10.68 19.48 -30.10
N VAL A 213 -10.54 18.75 -28.99
CA VAL A 213 -10.22 19.35 -27.69
C VAL A 213 -9.03 18.61 -27.11
N THR A 214 -8.03 19.35 -26.62
CA THR A 214 -6.99 18.78 -25.77
C THR A 214 -7.13 19.31 -24.36
N VAL A 215 -6.83 18.44 -23.39
CA VAL A 215 -6.85 18.75 -21.96
C VAL A 215 -5.43 18.61 -21.43
N ASP A 216 -4.94 19.61 -20.71
CA ASP A 216 -3.67 19.54 -19.96
C ASP A 216 -3.87 18.58 -18.79
N ARG A 217 -3.06 17.50 -18.72
CA ARG A 217 -3.17 16.47 -17.66
C ARG A 217 -2.80 16.98 -16.26
N GLU A 218 -1.98 18.01 -16.17
CA GLU A 218 -1.54 18.58 -14.90
C GLU A 218 -2.61 19.56 -14.39
N ALA A 219 -3.10 20.45 -15.25
CA ALA A 219 -4.16 21.42 -14.92
C ALA A 219 -5.57 20.82 -14.89
N LYS A 220 -5.74 19.64 -15.52
CA LYS A 220 -7.01 18.91 -15.65
C LYS A 220 -8.12 19.78 -16.27
N GLY A 221 -7.75 20.66 -17.19
CA GLY A 221 -8.62 21.60 -17.88
C GLY A 221 -8.31 21.69 -19.37
N ILE A 222 -9.24 22.24 -20.15
CA ILE A 222 -9.07 22.41 -21.60
C ILE A 222 -7.82 23.26 -21.86
N ASN A 223 -6.88 22.74 -22.63
CA ASN A 223 -5.63 23.40 -22.99
C ASN A 223 -5.69 24.00 -24.41
N SER A 224 -6.32 23.27 -25.32
CA SER A 224 -6.55 23.74 -26.68
C SER A 224 -7.85 23.22 -27.26
N PHE A 225 -8.33 23.91 -28.28
CA PHE A 225 -9.41 23.41 -29.13
C PHE A 225 -9.20 23.82 -30.59
N ASP A 226 -9.79 23.05 -31.49
CA ASP A 226 -9.96 23.37 -32.91
C ASP A 226 -11.41 23.04 -33.27
N LEU A 227 -12.21 24.08 -33.48
CA LEU A 227 -13.63 23.97 -33.80
C LEU A 227 -13.84 24.42 -35.25
N THR A 228 -14.28 23.49 -36.09
CA THR A 228 -14.86 23.76 -37.40
C THR A 228 -16.36 23.50 -37.34
N PHE A 229 -17.17 24.53 -37.52
CA PHE A 229 -18.63 24.44 -37.45
C PHE A 229 -19.29 25.35 -38.47
N ASP A 230 -20.20 24.82 -39.28
CA ASP A 230 -20.85 25.53 -40.40
C ASP A 230 -19.81 26.18 -41.35
N GLY A 231 -18.74 25.44 -41.65
CA GLY A 231 -17.65 25.87 -42.53
C GLY A 231 -16.70 26.92 -41.94
N LYS A 232 -16.90 27.36 -40.68
CA LYS A 232 -16.05 28.34 -40.00
C LYS A 232 -15.12 27.64 -39.01
N ARG A 233 -13.81 27.94 -39.09
CA ARG A 233 -12.79 27.41 -38.16
C ARG A 233 -12.32 28.46 -37.16
N ILE A 234 -12.29 28.10 -35.88
CA ILE A 234 -11.59 28.84 -34.82
C ILE A 234 -10.77 27.85 -34.00
N ALA A 235 -9.51 28.16 -33.74
CA ALA A 235 -8.67 27.35 -32.87
C ALA A 235 -7.89 28.23 -31.87
N ALA A 236 -7.60 27.68 -30.70
CA ALA A 236 -6.70 28.30 -29.74
C ALA A 236 -5.92 27.24 -28.96
N SER A 237 -4.66 27.52 -28.64
CA SER A 237 -3.79 26.60 -27.90
C SER A 237 -2.82 27.32 -26.95
N LEU A 238 -2.51 26.65 -25.84
CA LEU A 238 -1.45 27.03 -24.91
C LEU A 238 -0.32 26.00 -24.94
N SER A 239 0.92 26.48 -25.00
CA SER A 239 2.14 25.66 -24.92
C SER A 239 3.15 26.30 -23.96
N PRO A 240 3.35 25.77 -22.75
CA PRO A 240 4.52 26.10 -21.93
C PRO A 240 5.81 25.51 -22.53
N SER A 241 6.95 26.18 -22.32
CA SER A 241 8.27 25.70 -22.74
C SER A 241 8.74 24.46 -21.97
N ALA A 242 8.18 24.26 -20.76
CA ALA A 242 8.36 23.07 -19.95
C ALA A 242 7.14 22.89 -19.03
N HIS A 243 6.69 21.65 -18.86
CA HIS A 243 5.58 21.33 -17.95
C HIS A 243 6.01 21.25 -16.47
N VAL A 244 7.30 21.44 -16.20
CA VAL A 244 7.90 21.47 -14.86
C VAL A 244 8.34 22.90 -14.53
N GLY A 245 7.96 23.40 -13.36
CA GLY A 245 8.43 24.66 -12.80
C GLY A 245 9.18 24.43 -11.49
N TYR A 246 10.38 25.02 -11.36
CA TYR A 246 11.19 24.86 -10.16
C TYR A 246 10.84 25.95 -9.13
N ILE A 247 10.47 25.52 -7.92
CA ILE A 247 10.06 26.41 -6.83
C ILE A 247 11.22 27.36 -6.47
N GLY A 248 11.01 28.67 -6.62
CA GLY A 248 11.99 29.70 -6.31
C GLY A 248 13.15 29.84 -7.33
N LEU A 249 13.14 29.11 -8.44
CA LEU A 249 14.26 29.07 -9.40
C LEU A 249 13.77 29.11 -10.87
N GLY A 250 14.27 30.05 -11.66
CA GLY A 250 13.95 30.15 -13.09
C GLY A 250 12.53 30.62 -13.42
N GLU A 251 12.24 30.68 -14.71
CA GLU A 251 10.95 31.08 -15.32
C GLU A 251 10.62 30.12 -16.46
N THR A 252 9.33 29.87 -16.70
CA THR A 252 8.79 29.06 -17.78
C THR A 252 8.07 29.97 -18.78
N GLU A 253 8.48 29.96 -20.06
CA GLU A 253 7.78 30.71 -21.12
C GLU A 253 6.47 30.00 -21.46
N VAL A 254 5.39 30.74 -21.68
CA VAL A 254 4.10 30.23 -22.14
C VAL A 254 3.71 30.95 -23.42
N LYS A 255 3.38 30.19 -24.45
CA LYS A 255 2.89 30.69 -25.73
C LYS A 255 1.39 30.45 -25.85
N LEU A 256 0.63 31.49 -26.17
CA LEU A 256 -0.77 31.43 -26.54
C LEU A 256 -0.90 31.68 -28.04
N VAL A 257 -1.52 30.74 -28.77
CA VAL A 257 -1.82 30.88 -30.19
C VAL A 257 -3.33 30.90 -30.39
N ILE A 258 -3.82 31.85 -31.19
CA ILE A 258 -5.23 31.94 -31.60
C ILE A 258 -5.28 32.04 -33.13
N GLU A 259 -6.05 31.16 -33.76
CA GLU A 259 -6.23 31.09 -35.21
C GLU A 259 -7.70 31.31 -35.58
N SER A 260 -7.95 32.18 -36.56
CA SER A 260 -9.29 32.40 -37.12
C SER A 260 -9.29 32.11 -38.61
N GLY A 261 -10.06 31.10 -39.03
CA GLY A 261 -10.37 30.83 -40.44
C GLY A 261 -11.72 31.44 -40.86
N GLN A 262 -12.13 32.53 -40.22
CA GLN A 262 -13.37 33.24 -40.55
C GLN A 262 -13.14 34.31 -41.61
N GLU A 263 -14.15 34.56 -42.45
CA GLU A 263 -14.11 35.62 -43.48
C GLU A 263 -14.17 37.04 -42.91
N SER A 264 -14.56 37.21 -41.64
CA SER A 264 -14.66 38.49 -40.94
C SER A 264 -13.64 38.62 -39.81
N GLU A 265 -13.32 39.85 -39.44
CA GLU A 265 -12.45 40.12 -38.29
C GLU A 265 -13.05 39.59 -36.98
N LEU A 266 -12.25 38.85 -36.21
CA LEU A 266 -12.62 38.29 -34.92
C LEU A 266 -12.02 39.11 -33.78
N LYS A 267 -12.86 39.77 -32.99
CA LYS A 267 -12.41 40.47 -31.77
C LYS A 267 -11.99 39.45 -30.72
N TYR A 268 -10.83 39.69 -30.09
CA TYR A 268 -10.35 38.87 -28.99
C TYR A 268 -9.97 39.69 -27.75
N SER A 269 -10.13 39.08 -26.58
CA SER A 269 -9.50 39.56 -25.34
C SER A 269 -9.01 38.40 -24.49
N ILE A 270 -7.89 38.61 -23.80
CA ILE A 270 -7.19 37.62 -22.97
C ILE A 270 -7.15 38.15 -21.54
N LYS A 271 -7.77 37.41 -20.62
CA LYS A 271 -7.69 37.68 -19.18
C LYS A 271 -7.04 36.50 -18.47
N PRO A 272 -5.76 36.60 -18.06
CA PRO A 272 -5.13 35.59 -17.24
C PRO A 272 -5.61 35.70 -15.79
N ASN A 273 -6.14 34.61 -15.24
CA ASN A 273 -6.42 34.40 -13.84
C ASN A 273 -5.33 33.48 -13.28
N VAL A 274 -4.46 34.05 -12.43
CA VAL A 274 -3.27 33.38 -11.91
C VAL A 274 -3.61 32.69 -10.59
N SER A 275 -3.19 31.44 -10.43
CA SER A 275 -3.34 30.69 -9.17
C SER A 275 -2.37 31.16 -8.08
N VAL A 276 -2.59 30.69 -6.85
CA VAL A 276 -1.72 31.01 -5.70
C VAL A 276 -0.30 30.48 -5.92
N SER A 277 0.70 31.25 -5.47
CA SER A 277 2.14 30.92 -5.56
C SER A 277 2.72 30.90 -6.98
N VAL A 278 1.98 31.40 -7.97
CA VAL A 278 2.45 31.63 -9.34
C VAL A 278 2.54 33.13 -9.59
N GLN A 279 3.65 33.57 -10.18
CA GLN A 279 3.75 34.89 -10.79
C GLN A 279 3.65 34.74 -12.30
N PHE A 280 2.84 35.58 -12.95
CA PHE A 280 2.67 35.56 -14.40
C PHE A 280 2.75 36.97 -14.98
N SER A 281 3.48 37.10 -16.08
CA SER A 281 3.52 38.32 -16.89
C SER A 281 3.21 37.99 -18.35
N LEU A 282 2.33 38.75 -18.98
CA LEU A 282 2.05 38.66 -20.41
C LEU A 282 2.79 39.81 -21.11
N GLU A 283 3.64 39.49 -22.08
CA GLU A 283 4.46 40.48 -22.80
C GLU A 283 3.69 41.16 -23.94
N GLY A 284 2.68 40.47 -24.47
CA GLY A 284 1.95 40.85 -25.67
C GLY A 284 0.61 41.56 -25.43
N LYS A 285 -0.21 41.68 -26.49
CA LYS A 285 -1.48 42.40 -26.42
C LYS A 285 -2.55 41.58 -25.69
N LYS A 286 -3.28 42.22 -24.79
CA LYS A 286 -4.41 41.61 -24.05
C LYS A 286 -5.73 41.65 -24.81
N ASN A 287 -5.82 42.41 -25.89
CA ASN A 287 -6.99 42.49 -26.75
C ASN A 287 -6.60 42.97 -28.14
N GLY A 288 -7.46 42.68 -29.12
CA GLY A 288 -7.27 43.10 -30.50
C GLY A 288 -8.29 42.49 -31.45
N GLU A 289 -7.97 42.54 -32.73
CA GLU A 289 -8.76 41.98 -33.83
C GLU A 289 -7.88 41.04 -34.64
N ILE A 290 -8.37 39.83 -34.89
CA ILE A 290 -7.74 38.81 -35.73
C ILE A 290 -8.33 38.97 -37.13
N ARG A 291 -7.48 39.27 -38.12
CA ARG A 291 -7.90 39.34 -39.52
C ARG A 291 -8.29 37.96 -40.05
N PRO A 292 -9.07 37.88 -41.14
CA PRO A 292 -9.32 36.61 -41.83
C PRO A 292 -8.03 35.86 -42.14
N ASP A 293 -8.03 34.54 -41.91
CA ASP A 293 -6.92 33.61 -42.14
C ASP A 293 -5.60 34.01 -41.46
N SER A 294 -5.67 34.72 -40.33
CA SER A 294 -4.49 35.16 -39.58
C SER A 294 -4.34 34.47 -38.22
N VAL A 295 -3.10 34.46 -37.72
CA VAL A 295 -2.72 33.84 -36.46
C VAL A 295 -2.17 34.90 -35.51
N ILE A 296 -2.66 34.91 -34.27
CA ILE A 296 -2.09 35.68 -33.16
C ILE A 296 -1.24 34.73 -32.31
N SER A 297 -0.05 35.18 -31.91
CA SER A 297 0.86 34.45 -31.02
C SER A 297 1.36 35.39 -29.94
N GLU A 298 0.81 35.28 -28.72
CA GLU A 298 1.23 36.05 -27.55
C GLU A 298 2.14 35.21 -26.65
N LYS A 299 3.08 35.86 -25.96
CA LYS A 299 4.00 35.22 -25.02
C LYS A 299 3.81 35.75 -23.60
N GLY A 300 4.04 34.88 -22.62
CA GLY A 300 4.15 35.25 -21.22
C GLY A 300 5.16 34.40 -20.47
N THR A 301 5.47 34.77 -19.24
CA THR A 301 6.39 34.04 -18.37
C THR A 301 5.73 33.70 -17.04
N MET A 302 5.96 32.47 -16.57
CA MET A 302 5.48 31.95 -15.28
C MET A 302 6.66 31.65 -14.37
N SER A 303 6.58 31.99 -13.09
CA SER A 303 7.52 31.53 -12.06
C SER A 303 6.76 31.07 -10.82
N ILE A 304 7.39 30.18 -10.04
CA ILE A 304 6.79 29.61 -8.82
C ILE A 304 7.50 30.17 -7.60
N GLU A 305 6.73 30.73 -6.66
CA GLU A 305 7.25 31.37 -5.47
C GLU A 305 7.77 30.37 -4.42
N ILE A 306 8.76 30.78 -3.62
CA ILE A 306 9.21 30.01 -2.45
C ILE A 306 8.03 29.85 -1.49
N GLY A 307 7.79 28.61 -1.05
CA GLY A 307 6.66 28.27 -0.18
C GLY A 307 5.49 27.61 -0.91
N ALA A 308 5.52 27.55 -2.25
CA ALA A 308 4.63 26.67 -3.01
C ALA A 308 4.74 25.23 -2.50
N THR A 309 3.61 24.50 -2.50
CA THR A 309 3.61 23.09 -2.13
C THR A 309 4.12 22.27 -3.32
N PRO A 310 5.22 21.50 -3.17
CA PRO A 310 5.71 20.69 -4.26
C PRO A 310 4.76 19.53 -4.55
N LEU A 311 4.74 19.09 -5.81
CA LEU A 311 3.95 17.96 -6.25
C LEU A 311 4.87 16.89 -6.85
N ASN A 312 4.90 15.72 -6.22
CA ASN A 312 5.67 14.58 -6.70
C ASN A 312 4.78 13.67 -7.56
N ARG A 313 4.92 13.75 -8.89
CA ARG A 313 4.13 12.96 -9.84
C ARG A 313 4.36 11.44 -9.76
N GLU A 314 5.48 10.99 -9.20
CA GLU A 314 5.71 9.54 -8.93
C GLU A 314 4.85 9.01 -7.79
N MET A 315 4.44 9.88 -6.86
CA MET A 315 3.63 9.51 -5.69
C MET A 315 2.17 9.92 -5.84
N ASN A 316 1.92 11.11 -6.39
CA ASN A 316 0.60 11.73 -6.46
C ASN A 316 0.16 11.89 -7.93
N ALA A 317 0.22 10.78 -8.68
CA ALA A 317 -0.07 10.76 -10.11
C ALA A 317 -1.47 11.32 -10.46
N TRP A 318 -2.43 11.18 -9.55
CA TRP A 318 -3.80 11.63 -9.66
C TRP A 318 -4.04 13.08 -9.20
N GLU A 319 -3.07 13.80 -8.66
CA GLU A 319 -3.33 15.13 -8.09
C GLU A 319 -3.25 16.23 -9.15
N LYS A 320 -4.22 17.15 -9.13
CA LYS A 320 -4.24 18.34 -9.99
C LYS A 320 -3.19 19.34 -9.53
N THR A 321 -2.43 19.92 -10.46
CA THR A 321 -1.51 21.00 -10.11
C THR A 321 -2.27 22.26 -9.67
N LYS A 322 -1.83 22.86 -8.57
CA LYS A 322 -2.36 24.14 -8.10
C LYS A 322 -1.62 25.32 -8.71
N THR A 323 -0.43 25.11 -9.28
CA THR A 323 0.36 26.13 -9.97
C THR A 323 -0.01 26.14 -11.46
N GLN A 324 -1.08 26.87 -11.77
CA GLN A 324 -1.63 27.01 -13.11
C GLN A 324 -2.05 28.45 -13.42
N VAL A 325 -2.26 28.76 -14.70
CA VAL A 325 -2.93 29.99 -15.15
C VAL A 325 -4.15 29.60 -15.97
N GLU A 326 -5.30 30.16 -15.63
CA GLU A 326 -6.49 30.12 -16.48
C GLU A 326 -6.47 31.35 -17.41
N PHE A 327 -6.50 31.11 -18.71
CA PHE A 327 -6.66 32.14 -19.73
C PHE A 327 -8.11 32.19 -20.16
N VAL A 328 -8.85 33.18 -19.64
CA VAL A 328 -10.22 33.45 -20.09
C VAL A 328 -10.13 34.21 -21.40
N LEU A 329 -10.49 33.55 -22.49
CA LEU A 329 -10.50 34.09 -23.84
C LEU A 329 -11.93 34.50 -24.21
N GLN A 330 -12.09 35.78 -24.54
CA GLN A 330 -13.29 36.26 -25.25
C GLN A 330 -12.98 36.21 -26.75
N LEU A 331 -13.75 35.48 -27.54
CA LEU A 331 -13.62 35.39 -29.00
C LEU A 331 -14.99 35.74 -29.62
N GLY A 332 -15.12 36.97 -30.12
CA GLY A 332 -16.42 37.54 -30.48
C GLY A 332 -17.32 37.66 -29.26
N GLU A 333 -18.52 37.08 -29.33
CA GLU A 333 -19.49 37.08 -28.21
C GLU A 333 -19.32 35.88 -27.27
N LYS A 334 -18.52 34.89 -27.65
CA LYS A 334 -18.34 33.65 -26.86
C LYS A 334 -17.08 33.73 -26.00
N THR A 335 -17.12 33.07 -24.84
CA THR A 335 -16.00 32.97 -23.90
C THR A 335 -15.58 31.52 -23.71
N ILE A 336 -14.28 31.26 -23.57
CA ILE A 336 -13.75 29.95 -23.20
C ILE A 336 -12.54 30.12 -22.28
N SER A 337 -12.42 29.24 -21.28
CA SER A 337 -11.25 29.15 -20.42
C SER A 337 -10.29 28.09 -20.92
N LEU A 338 -9.03 28.49 -21.16
CA LEU A 338 -7.92 27.59 -21.40
C LEU A 338 -7.02 27.52 -20.17
N PHE A 339 -6.47 26.35 -19.87
CA PHE A 339 -5.68 26.11 -18.66
C PHE A 339 -4.27 25.66 -19.03
N CYS A 340 -3.27 26.32 -18.43
CA CYS A 340 -1.87 25.93 -18.51
C CYS A 340 -1.36 25.64 -17.10
N GLY A 341 -1.10 24.37 -16.80
CA GLY A 341 -0.52 23.92 -15.54
C GLY A 341 0.99 23.79 -15.64
N ILE A 342 1.70 24.04 -14.55
CA ILE A 342 3.11 23.63 -14.39
C ILE A 342 3.23 22.80 -13.12
N LEU A 343 4.04 21.75 -13.16
CA LEU A 343 4.30 20.89 -12.01
C LEU A 343 5.30 21.58 -11.06
N PRO A 344 4.92 21.89 -9.80
CA PRO A 344 5.80 22.56 -8.86
C PRO A 344 6.81 21.57 -8.27
N VAL A 345 8.09 21.71 -8.60
CA VAL A 345 9.17 20.83 -8.16
C VAL A 345 10.17 21.60 -7.30
N GLU A 346 10.54 21.06 -6.12
CA GLU A 346 11.66 21.62 -5.35
C GLU A 346 12.96 21.41 -6.14
N PRO A 347 13.75 22.47 -6.44
CA PRO A 347 15.03 22.28 -7.13
C PRO A 347 15.98 21.36 -6.34
N ILE A 348 15.95 21.47 -5.01
CA ILE A 348 16.65 20.60 -4.07
C ILE A 348 15.64 20.01 -3.10
N SER A 349 15.48 18.68 -3.08
CA SER A 349 14.72 17.99 -2.04
C SER A 349 15.62 17.62 -0.87
N ILE A 350 15.06 17.71 0.35
CA ILE A 350 15.76 17.39 1.59
C ILE A 350 15.18 16.11 2.22
N SER A 351 16.04 15.32 2.85
CA SER A 351 15.68 14.10 3.58
C SER A 351 16.53 13.98 4.84
N SER A 352 16.09 13.17 5.80
CA SER A 352 16.88 12.84 6.99
C SER A 352 17.15 11.34 7.07
N GLY A 353 18.31 10.99 7.61
CA GLY A 353 18.73 9.63 7.89
C GLY A 353 18.99 9.44 9.38
N PRO A 354 18.16 8.68 10.12
CA PRO A 354 16.92 8.00 9.70
C PRO A 354 15.75 8.97 9.40
N LEU A 355 14.66 8.47 8.76
CA LEU A 355 13.50 9.27 8.27
C LEU A 355 12.90 10.24 9.30
N ALA A 356 12.88 9.82 10.56
CA ALA A 356 12.49 10.65 11.70
C ALA A 356 13.51 10.37 12.82
N PRO A 357 14.54 11.22 12.98
CA PRO A 357 15.58 11.01 13.97
C PRO A 357 15.05 11.32 15.37
N CYS A 358 15.13 10.35 16.29
CA CYS A 358 14.83 10.54 17.72
C CYS A 358 16.08 10.23 18.55
N MET A 359 16.33 11.04 19.58
CA MET A 359 17.49 10.90 20.46
C MET A 359 17.07 10.62 21.90
N SER A 360 17.94 9.92 22.63
CA SER A 360 17.86 9.75 24.08
C SER A 360 18.45 10.98 24.78
N ARG A 361 18.02 11.27 26.01
CA ARG A 361 18.64 12.32 26.83
C ARG A 361 20.11 12.00 27.13
N GLY A 362 20.99 12.98 26.99
CA GLY A 362 22.44 12.81 27.21
C GLY A 362 23.18 12.10 26.07
N GLU A 363 22.52 11.87 24.94
CA GLU A 363 23.13 11.28 23.74
C GLU A 363 23.83 12.36 22.90
N VAL A 364 25.02 12.02 22.37
CA VAL A 364 25.68 12.77 21.29
C VAL A 364 25.71 11.87 20.05
N ARG A 365 25.05 12.28 18.96
CA ARG A 365 24.94 11.46 17.74
C ARG A 365 25.01 12.32 16.49
N ARG A 366 25.51 11.74 15.40
CA ARG A 366 25.44 12.34 14.06
C ARG A 366 24.09 12.04 13.39
N ILE A 367 23.49 13.04 12.79
CA ILE A 367 22.27 12.93 11.98
C ILE A 367 22.63 13.28 10.55
N ASP A 368 22.26 12.41 9.60
CA ASP A 368 22.48 12.66 8.17
C ASP A 368 21.33 13.50 7.61
N VAL A 369 21.65 14.61 6.95
CA VAL A 369 20.70 15.40 6.15
C VAL A 369 21.07 15.26 4.68
N GLY A 370 20.18 14.66 3.91
CA GLY A 370 20.36 14.39 2.49
C GLY A 370 19.78 15.48 1.61
N PHE A 371 20.50 15.88 0.57
CA PHE A 371 20.09 16.86 -0.44
C PHE A 371 20.13 16.20 -1.81
N THR A 372 19.05 16.31 -2.59
CA THR A 372 18.96 15.74 -3.95
C THR A 372 18.60 16.81 -4.97
N ASN A 373 19.35 16.88 -6.07
CA ASN A 373 19.06 17.78 -7.18
C ASN A 373 17.98 17.19 -8.10
N ASN A 374 16.84 17.88 -8.18
CA ASN A 374 15.70 17.50 -9.00
C ASN A 374 15.62 18.29 -10.32
N THR A 375 16.56 19.19 -10.59
CA THR A 375 16.60 19.95 -11.84
C THR A 375 17.33 19.18 -12.95
N ASP A 376 17.13 19.61 -14.19
CA ASP A 376 17.84 19.10 -15.35
C ASP A 376 19.30 19.59 -15.43
N ASP A 377 19.61 20.68 -14.72
CA ASP A 377 20.91 21.34 -14.72
C ASP A 377 21.79 20.93 -13.53
N GLU A 378 23.11 21.11 -13.67
CA GLU A 378 24.00 21.02 -12.51
C GLU A 378 23.81 22.26 -11.62
N LEU A 379 23.59 22.03 -10.33
CA LEU A 379 23.44 23.10 -9.34
C LEU A 379 24.74 23.27 -8.55
N SER A 380 25.13 24.54 -8.37
CA SER A 380 26.23 24.94 -7.50
C SER A 380 25.79 26.02 -6.52
N GLY A 381 26.38 26.02 -5.32
CA GLY A 381 26.09 26.99 -4.26
C GLY A 381 26.56 26.50 -2.89
N GLU A 382 25.76 26.75 -1.84
CA GLU A 382 26.12 26.42 -0.47
C GLU A 382 24.91 25.97 0.36
N ILE A 383 25.18 25.10 1.34
CA ILE A 383 24.24 24.64 2.36
C ILE A 383 24.69 25.24 3.69
N ARG A 384 23.79 25.94 4.39
CA ARG A 384 24.04 26.49 5.72
C ARG A 384 23.16 25.79 6.75
N VAL A 385 23.77 25.37 7.84
CA VAL A 385 23.14 24.69 8.97
C VAL A 385 23.38 25.52 10.22
N SER A 386 22.33 25.80 11.00
CA SER A 386 22.44 26.54 12.26
C SER A 386 21.51 25.96 13.33
N PRO A 387 21.94 25.92 14.61
CA PRO A 387 21.08 25.50 15.71
C PRO A 387 19.95 26.51 15.94
N VAL A 388 18.78 26.02 16.35
CA VAL A 388 17.72 26.89 16.91
C VAL A 388 17.94 27.16 18.40
N GLN A 389 18.51 26.18 19.11
CA GLN A 389 18.87 26.29 20.53
C GLN A 389 20.40 26.21 20.72
N ASP A 390 20.95 27.08 21.56
CA ASP A 390 22.39 27.12 21.84
C ASP A 390 22.90 25.81 22.45
N GLY A 391 24.13 25.42 22.08
CA GLY A 391 24.82 24.24 22.60
C GLY A 391 24.36 22.89 22.03
N VAL A 392 23.42 22.89 21.09
CA VAL A 392 22.87 21.64 20.52
C VAL A 392 23.63 21.14 19.29
N CYS A 393 24.13 22.05 18.45
CA CYS A 393 25.08 21.73 17.38
C CYS A 393 25.86 22.99 16.96
N ASP A 394 27.06 22.81 16.42
CA ASP A 394 27.82 23.92 15.84
C ASP A 394 27.25 24.34 14.47
N PRO A 395 27.22 25.64 14.14
CA PRO A 395 26.91 26.09 12.78
C PRO A 395 27.88 25.49 11.75
N LEU A 396 27.34 25.09 10.59
CA LEU A 396 28.10 24.45 9.52
C LEU A 396 27.74 25.08 8.17
N THR A 397 28.75 25.31 7.32
CA THR A 397 28.55 25.64 5.90
C THR A 397 29.24 24.58 5.05
N ALA A 398 28.54 24.05 4.04
CA ALA A 398 29.04 23.03 3.13
C ALA A 398 28.80 23.42 1.67
N ASP A 399 29.77 23.16 0.80
CA ASP A 399 29.64 23.44 -0.63
C ASP A 399 28.59 22.53 -1.28
N LEU A 400 27.69 23.14 -2.06
CA LEU A 400 26.73 22.43 -2.90
C LEU A 400 27.31 22.32 -4.32
N LYS A 401 27.57 21.09 -4.77
CA LYS A 401 27.84 20.80 -6.19
C LYS A 401 27.17 19.49 -6.59
N LEU A 402 26.01 19.60 -7.22
CA LEU A 402 25.14 18.47 -7.54
C LEU A 402 24.78 18.44 -9.02
N LYS A 403 25.27 17.40 -9.71
CA LYS A 403 24.77 17.05 -11.05
C LYS A 403 23.29 16.65 -10.99
N LYS A 404 22.61 16.72 -12.13
CA LYS A 404 21.24 16.22 -12.32
C LYS A 404 21.01 14.87 -11.63
N SER A 405 19.97 14.79 -10.82
CA SER A 405 19.51 13.58 -10.11
C SER A 405 20.50 12.97 -9.11
N ASN A 406 21.59 13.66 -8.76
CA ASN A 406 22.52 13.20 -7.73
C ASN A 406 22.12 13.71 -6.34
N SER A 407 22.59 13.00 -5.32
CA SER A 407 22.43 13.37 -3.92
C SER A 407 23.76 13.48 -3.18
N ILE A 408 23.79 14.31 -2.14
CA ILE A 408 24.85 14.37 -1.12
C ILE A 408 24.21 14.27 0.28
N GLY A 409 24.97 13.78 1.25
CA GLY A 409 24.60 13.81 2.66
C GLY A 409 25.53 14.73 3.43
N VAL A 410 24.98 15.57 4.29
CA VAL A 410 25.72 16.41 5.25
C VAL A 410 25.45 15.85 6.65
N GLN A 411 26.51 15.57 7.40
CA GLN A 411 26.39 15.03 8.75
C GLN A 411 26.38 16.17 9.76
N ILE A 412 25.38 16.20 10.63
CA ILE A 412 25.22 17.19 11.70
C ILE A 412 25.41 16.47 13.02
N GLN A 413 26.40 16.85 13.82
CA GLN A 413 26.60 16.32 15.17
C GLN A 413 25.66 17.06 16.12
N VAL A 414 24.79 16.31 16.80
CA VAL A 414 23.79 16.85 17.73
C VAL A 414 24.11 16.36 19.14
N ASP A 415 24.13 17.30 20.09
CA ASP A 415 24.38 17.07 21.52
C ASP A 415 23.12 17.37 22.33
N THR A 416 22.65 16.37 23.09
CA THR A 416 21.45 16.48 23.93
C THR A 416 21.76 16.50 25.42
N SER A 417 23.03 16.70 25.81
CA SER A 417 23.49 16.68 27.20
C SER A 417 22.87 17.78 28.06
N GLY A 418 22.52 18.92 27.46
CA GLY A 418 21.82 20.02 28.13
C GLY A 418 20.31 19.83 28.30
N ILE A 419 19.73 18.75 27.77
CA ILE A 419 18.28 18.55 27.70
C ILE A 419 17.78 17.65 28.84
N THR A 420 16.97 18.22 29.75
CA THR A 420 16.53 17.55 30.97
C THR A 420 15.11 16.97 30.88
N SER A 421 14.25 17.55 30.04
CA SER A 421 12.85 17.15 29.85
C SER A 421 12.57 16.73 28.39
N PRO A 422 11.54 15.90 28.14
CA PRO A 422 11.10 15.57 26.78
C PRO A 422 10.85 16.85 25.98
N SER A 423 11.54 17.02 24.87
CA SER A 423 11.50 18.26 24.09
C SER A 423 11.88 18.02 22.63
N VAL A 424 11.74 19.07 21.81
CA VAL A 424 12.05 19.04 20.38
C VAL A 424 13.12 20.08 20.10
N ILE A 425 14.27 19.61 19.63
CA ILE A 425 15.37 20.43 19.15
C ILE A 425 15.10 20.83 17.70
N GLY A 426 15.47 22.05 17.31
CA GLY A 426 15.44 22.49 15.92
C GLY A 426 16.83 22.74 15.35
N VAL A 427 17.04 22.33 14.10
CA VAL A 427 18.19 22.72 13.29
C VAL A 427 17.68 23.36 12.00
N ASN A 428 18.04 24.62 11.74
CA ASN A 428 17.67 25.31 10.50
C ASN A 428 18.64 24.92 9.39
N VAL A 429 18.10 24.62 8.21
CA VAL A 429 18.84 24.30 6.99
C VAL A 429 18.41 25.25 5.89
N GLU A 430 19.38 25.95 5.32
CA GLU A 430 19.20 26.87 4.19
C GLU A 430 20.06 26.42 3.01
N VAL A 431 19.49 26.48 1.80
CA VAL A 431 20.20 26.14 0.56
C VAL A 431 20.19 27.33 -0.36
N TYR A 432 21.39 27.77 -0.73
CA TYR A 432 21.62 28.84 -1.69
C TYR A 432 22.19 28.26 -2.97
N VAL A 433 21.69 28.72 -4.12
CA VAL A 433 22.15 28.31 -5.46
C VAL A 433 22.59 29.54 -6.24
N HIS A 434 23.61 29.38 -7.07
CA HIS A 434 24.06 30.43 -7.98
C HIS A 434 23.09 30.63 -9.15
N GLU A 435 22.43 31.79 -9.21
CA GLU A 435 21.60 32.25 -10.32
C GLU A 435 22.16 33.57 -10.86
N LYS A 436 22.49 33.64 -12.16
CA LYS A 436 23.09 34.83 -12.81
C LYS A 436 24.28 35.43 -12.03
N LYS A 437 25.13 34.58 -11.43
CA LYS A 437 26.30 34.88 -10.57
C LYS A 437 26.01 35.34 -9.13
N ASN A 438 24.75 35.46 -8.70
CA ASN A 438 24.39 35.77 -7.33
C ASN A 438 23.96 34.51 -6.57
N LEU A 439 24.22 34.43 -5.27
CA LEU A 439 23.64 33.40 -4.41
C LEU A 439 22.20 33.75 -4.09
N LYS A 440 21.27 32.86 -4.45
CA LYS A 440 19.84 32.99 -4.19
C LYS A 440 19.39 31.89 -3.26
N LEU A 441 18.70 32.25 -2.18
CA LEU A 441 18.06 31.29 -1.29
C LEU A 441 16.92 30.62 -2.06
N ILE A 442 16.96 29.29 -2.17
CA ILE A 442 15.90 28.51 -2.84
C ILE A 442 15.14 27.59 -1.89
N LEU A 443 15.72 27.28 -0.73
CA LEU A 443 15.12 26.38 0.26
C LEU A 443 15.50 26.83 1.67
N ARG A 444 14.51 26.92 2.55
CA ARG A 444 14.70 27.05 4.01
C ARG A 444 13.78 26.04 4.69
N LYS A 445 14.34 25.10 5.44
CA LYS A 445 13.60 24.09 6.21
C LYS A 445 14.18 23.93 7.61
N ARG A 446 13.35 23.48 8.55
CA ARG A 446 13.77 23.14 9.92
C ARG A 446 13.72 21.62 10.10
N VAL A 447 14.83 21.04 10.53
CA VAL A 447 14.92 19.65 10.96
C VAL A 447 14.62 19.62 12.45
N ASN A 448 13.45 19.12 12.82
CA ASN A 448 13.04 18.95 14.22
C ASN A 448 13.44 17.55 14.70
N ILE A 449 14.12 17.48 15.84
CA ILE A 449 14.70 16.26 16.42
C ILE A 449 14.10 16.09 17.82
N PRO A 450 13.17 15.15 18.03
CA PRO A 450 12.67 14.82 19.37
C PRO A 450 13.75 14.20 20.26
N VAL A 451 13.77 14.63 21.52
CA VAL A 451 14.60 14.09 22.60
C VAL A 451 13.67 13.50 23.66
N ILE A 452 13.69 12.17 23.81
CA ILE A 452 12.79 11.44 24.72
C ILE A 452 13.64 10.55 25.64
N GLY A 453 13.28 10.50 26.93
CA GLY A 453 13.94 9.64 27.92
C GLY A 453 13.33 8.23 27.98
N ALA A 454 13.40 7.60 29.16
CA ALA A 454 12.71 6.35 29.45
C ALA A 454 11.17 6.47 29.40
N SER A 455 10.65 7.69 29.49
CA SER A 455 9.23 8.01 29.35
C SER A 455 9.12 9.47 28.89
N GLY A 456 8.21 9.74 27.97
CA GLY A 456 7.89 11.09 27.52
C GLY A 456 7.18 11.10 26.18
N ALA A 457 6.49 12.19 25.89
CA ALA A 457 5.79 12.38 24.62
C ALA A 457 6.10 13.76 24.04
N VAL A 458 6.31 13.84 22.73
CA VAL A 458 6.43 15.12 22.01
C VAL A 458 5.74 15.05 20.65
N ALA A 459 5.12 16.14 20.25
CA ALA A 459 4.59 16.39 18.93
C ALA A 459 5.43 17.44 18.21
N TYR A 460 5.66 17.25 16.92
CA TYR A 460 6.48 18.14 16.11
C TYR A 460 6.19 18.02 14.61
N VAL A 461 6.45 19.10 13.88
CA VAL A 461 6.41 19.06 12.41
C VAL A 461 7.66 18.35 11.90
N GLY A 462 7.50 17.24 11.18
CA GLY A 462 8.61 16.53 10.57
C GLY A 462 9.20 17.26 9.37
N LEU A 463 10.35 16.79 8.89
CA LEU A 463 11.00 17.34 7.71
C LEU A 463 10.21 17.10 6.41
N GLY A 464 9.44 16.01 6.36
CA GLY A 464 8.60 15.62 5.23
C GLY A 464 7.18 16.21 5.31
N ASP A 465 6.19 15.45 4.85
CA ASP A 465 4.79 15.87 4.82
C ASP A 465 3.99 15.45 6.06
N TYR A 466 4.69 15.09 7.13
CA TYR A 466 4.09 14.55 8.35
C TYR A 466 4.30 15.46 9.56
N ILE A 467 3.27 15.56 10.39
CA ILE A 467 3.36 15.96 11.78
C ILE A 467 3.44 14.67 12.60
N TRP A 468 4.39 14.61 13.52
CA TRP A 468 4.64 13.43 14.33
C TRP A 468 4.13 13.63 15.75
N LEU A 469 3.53 12.59 16.31
CA LEU A 469 3.27 12.40 17.73
C LEU A 469 4.15 11.22 18.17
N GLU A 470 5.11 11.47 19.03
CA GLU A 470 6.14 10.48 19.37
C GLU A 470 6.28 10.28 20.87
N THR A 471 6.40 9.01 21.28
CA THR A 471 6.68 8.59 22.65
C THR A 471 7.93 7.71 22.71
N GLU A 472 8.27 7.20 23.90
CA GLU A 472 9.34 6.21 24.06
C GLU A 472 9.04 4.89 23.31
N SER A 473 7.77 4.52 23.20
CA SER A 473 7.33 3.19 22.73
C SER A 473 6.74 3.20 21.33
N PHE A 474 6.09 4.29 20.92
CA PHE A 474 5.47 4.40 19.60
C PHE A 474 5.66 5.78 18.95
N ARG A 475 5.40 5.85 17.66
CA ARG A 475 5.29 7.08 16.88
C ARG A 475 4.09 7.01 15.95
N ALA A 476 3.27 8.05 15.92
CA ALA A 476 2.17 8.22 14.98
C ALA A 476 2.42 9.42 14.05
N SER A 477 2.02 9.32 12.79
CA SER A 477 2.15 10.40 11.81
C SER A 477 0.79 10.91 11.34
N LEU A 478 0.65 12.22 11.20
CA LEU A 478 -0.47 12.88 10.55
C LEU A 478 0.03 13.63 9.30
N ASN A 479 -0.66 13.49 8.16
CA ASN A 479 -0.39 14.35 7.00
C ASN A 479 -0.58 15.84 7.37
N LYS A 480 0.39 16.68 7.00
CA LYS A 480 0.34 18.14 7.21
C LYS A 480 -0.56 18.87 6.20
N ASN A 481 -0.81 18.22 5.07
CA ASN A 481 -1.60 18.74 3.95
C ASN A 481 -2.80 17.80 3.68
N PRO A 482 -3.90 18.32 3.10
CA PRO A 482 -5.04 17.51 2.67
C PRO A 482 -4.64 16.36 1.72
N PRO A 483 -5.24 15.16 1.84
CA PRO A 483 -6.09 14.73 2.96
C PRO A 483 -5.28 14.56 4.25
N MET A 484 -5.60 15.39 5.23
CA MET A 484 -5.00 15.30 6.56
C MET A 484 -5.59 14.05 7.21
N SER A 485 -4.75 13.13 7.65
CA SER A 485 -5.19 11.93 8.33
C SER A 485 -4.01 11.29 9.00
N VAL A 486 -4.26 10.47 10.02
CA VAL A 486 -3.19 9.68 10.62
C VAL A 486 -2.83 8.56 9.66
N ARG A 487 -1.57 8.44 9.26
CA ARG A 487 -1.11 7.52 8.20
C ARG A 487 -0.29 6.37 8.74
N LEU A 488 0.71 6.71 9.56
CA LEU A 488 1.70 5.76 10.00
C LEU A 488 1.64 5.59 11.50
N PHE A 489 1.73 4.35 11.96
CA PHE A 489 2.01 4.04 13.34
C PHE A 489 3.18 3.08 13.44
N GLU A 490 4.22 3.46 14.18
CA GLU A 490 5.41 2.66 14.41
C GLU A 490 5.48 2.26 15.89
N HIS A 491 5.63 0.97 16.17
CA HIS A 491 6.04 0.49 17.48
C HIS A 491 7.57 0.41 17.53
N LYS A 492 8.20 1.39 18.17
CA LYS A 492 9.65 1.64 18.13
C LYS A 492 10.48 0.48 18.68
N VAL A 493 9.95 -0.23 19.69
CA VAL A 493 10.64 -1.37 20.33
C VAL A 493 10.69 -2.59 19.41
N LEU A 494 9.62 -2.84 18.66
CA LEU A 494 9.52 -4.00 17.76
C LEU A 494 10.03 -3.67 16.34
N GLY A 495 10.18 -2.39 16.02
CA GLY A 495 10.42 -1.91 14.66
C GLY A 495 9.23 -2.17 13.73
N THR A 496 8.05 -2.39 14.30
CA THR A 496 6.84 -2.76 13.57
C THR A 496 6.08 -1.54 13.08
N LEU A 497 5.59 -1.60 11.86
CA LEU A 497 4.87 -0.52 11.21
C LEU A 497 3.45 -0.96 10.86
N LEU A 498 2.47 -0.18 11.31
CA LEU A 498 1.11 -0.24 10.82
C LEU A 498 0.91 0.93 9.89
N ASP A 499 0.63 0.62 8.63
CA ASP A 499 0.26 1.60 7.63
C ASP A 499 -1.26 1.65 7.50
N GLY A 500 -1.79 2.79 7.11
CA GLY A 500 -3.20 2.97 6.87
C GLY A 500 -3.57 4.43 6.74
N TRP A 501 -4.84 4.73 6.96
CA TRP A 501 -5.29 6.10 7.06
C TRP A 501 -6.52 6.17 7.95
N GLY A 502 -6.67 7.24 8.71
CA GLY A 502 -7.90 7.42 9.49
C GLY A 502 -7.80 8.43 10.61
N LEU A 503 -8.74 8.28 11.54
CA LEU A 503 -8.91 9.08 12.75
C LEU A 503 -9.30 10.55 12.49
N LEU A 504 -9.65 10.93 11.26
CA LEU A 504 -10.49 12.11 11.03
C LEU A 504 -11.93 11.67 10.74
N PRO A 505 -12.94 12.50 11.07
CA PRO A 505 -14.33 12.06 11.02
C PRO A 505 -15.02 12.23 9.67
N ASP A 506 -16.03 11.39 9.47
CA ASP A 506 -17.20 11.84 8.71
C ASP A 506 -18.22 12.43 9.67
N ILE A 507 -18.79 13.58 9.31
CA ILE A 507 -19.82 14.26 10.11
C ILE A 507 -21.11 14.32 9.30
N GLY A 508 -22.22 13.91 9.91
CA GLY A 508 -23.56 14.03 9.35
C GLY A 508 -24.48 12.81 9.44
N TYR A 509 -25.79 13.04 9.36
CA TYR A 509 -26.77 12.03 8.93
C TYR A 509 -27.65 12.70 7.85
N PRO A 510 -27.28 12.66 6.55
CA PRO A 510 -26.40 11.66 5.93
C PRO A 510 -24.89 12.00 6.01
N PHE A 511 -24.08 10.95 5.92
CA PHE A 511 -22.63 11.04 5.74
C PHE A 511 -22.31 11.15 4.24
N ALA A 512 -21.21 11.82 3.89
CA ALA A 512 -20.71 11.81 2.52
C ALA A 512 -20.25 10.39 2.11
N ASP A 513 -20.56 9.98 0.87
CA ASP A 513 -20.12 8.68 0.32
C ASP A 513 -18.65 8.71 -0.09
N THR A 514 -18.31 9.70 -0.91
CA THR A 514 -16.98 10.10 -1.34
C THR A 514 -16.93 11.62 -1.33
N GLY A 515 -15.74 12.22 -1.22
CA GLY A 515 -15.65 13.69 -1.28
C GLY A 515 -16.18 14.40 -0.04
N ASN A 516 -15.87 13.88 1.14
CA ASN A 516 -16.09 14.60 2.39
C ASN A 516 -15.28 15.90 2.40
N GLU A 517 -15.90 17.03 2.78
CA GLU A 517 -15.21 18.32 2.89
C GLU A 517 -13.97 18.29 3.80
N TRP A 518 -13.98 17.47 4.85
CA TRP A 518 -12.89 17.37 5.82
C TRP A 518 -11.61 16.79 5.18
N ASP A 519 -11.74 15.97 4.14
CA ASP A 519 -10.59 15.44 3.38
C ASP A 519 -9.93 16.50 2.51
N ARG A 520 -10.68 17.52 2.08
CA ARG A 520 -10.17 18.63 1.23
C ARG A 520 -9.65 19.81 2.04
N LYS A 521 -10.09 19.94 3.29
CA LYS A 521 -9.75 21.08 4.15
C LYS A 521 -8.36 20.96 4.74
N LYS A 522 -7.62 22.06 4.67
CA LYS A 522 -6.42 22.26 5.48
C LYS A 522 -6.86 22.82 6.83
N PHE A 523 -6.73 22.01 7.88
CA PHE A 523 -7.07 22.43 9.24
C PHE A 523 -6.07 23.47 9.74
N ASN A 524 -6.52 24.32 10.65
CA ASN A 524 -5.62 25.05 11.53
C ASN A 524 -4.98 24.03 12.47
N VAL A 525 -3.67 24.16 12.69
CA VAL A 525 -2.91 23.19 13.48
C VAL A 525 -2.21 23.88 14.65
N GLU A 526 -2.41 23.35 15.84
CA GLU A 526 -1.68 23.76 17.04
C GLU A 526 -1.01 22.54 17.69
N ILE A 527 0.25 22.70 18.12
CA ILE A 527 1.03 21.65 18.79
C ILE A 527 1.35 22.12 20.20
N ARG A 528 1.02 21.30 21.20
CA ARG A 528 1.34 21.57 22.60
C ARG A 528 2.05 20.35 23.21
N ASN A 529 3.21 20.58 23.80
CA ASN A 529 3.98 19.55 24.49
C ASN A 529 4.02 19.88 25.98
N ASN A 530 3.58 18.94 26.80
CA ASN A 530 3.66 19.05 28.26
C ASN A 530 4.20 17.72 28.84
N PRO A 531 4.54 17.67 30.14
CA PRO A 531 5.08 16.45 30.75
C PRO A 531 4.13 15.24 30.75
N GLU A 532 2.82 15.46 30.64
CA GLU A 532 1.80 14.41 30.71
C GLU A 532 1.45 13.83 29.34
N CYS A 533 1.45 14.64 28.28
CA CYS A 533 1.17 14.19 26.91
C CYS A 533 1.70 15.17 25.85
N ALA A 534 1.75 14.67 24.62
CA ALA A 534 1.89 15.50 23.43
C ALA A 534 0.52 15.68 22.77
N GLU A 535 0.14 16.93 22.50
CA GLU A 535 -1.13 17.28 21.87
C GLU A 535 -0.93 17.85 20.47
N LEU A 536 -1.79 17.42 19.56
CA LEU A 536 -1.97 17.97 18.22
C LEU A 536 -3.45 18.32 18.04
N GLU A 537 -3.76 19.60 18.01
CA GLU A 537 -5.11 20.12 17.78
C GLU A 537 -5.28 20.54 16.32
N LEU A 538 -6.39 20.09 15.72
CA LEU A 538 -6.82 20.42 14.38
C LEU A 538 -8.19 21.11 14.46
N SER A 539 -8.36 22.27 13.84
CA SER A 539 -9.64 22.97 13.85
C SER A 539 -10.03 23.57 12.49
N ALA A 540 -11.32 23.51 12.16
CA ALA A 540 -11.87 24.06 10.92
C ALA A 540 -13.39 24.28 11.01
N GLU A 541 -13.90 25.25 10.23
CA GLU A 541 -15.34 25.48 10.04
C GLU A 541 -15.87 24.64 8.87
N SER A 542 -17.09 24.13 8.99
CA SER A 542 -17.80 23.37 7.96
C SER A 542 -18.35 24.30 6.85
N ILE A 543 -18.14 23.89 5.60
CA ILE A 543 -18.80 24.44 4.41
C ILE A 543 -20.15 23.76 4.19
N ASP A 544 -20.21 22.42 4.35
CA ASP A 544 -21.42 21.64 4.08
C ASP A 544 -22.52 21.90 5.14
N ARG A 545 -22.12 22.34 6.35
CA ARG A 545 -23.00 22.72 7.46
C ARG A 545 -22.58 24.07 8.05
N PRO A 546 -23.00 25.19 7.43
CA PRO A 546 -22.63 26.52 7.89
C PRO A 546 -22.92 26.74 9.37
N GLY A 547 -21.93 27.25 10.12
CA GLY A 547 -22.01 27.46 11.57
C GLY A 547 -21.44 26.31 12.42
N LEU A 548 -21.19 25.12 11.86
CA LEU A 548 -20.51 24.04 12.57
C LEU A 548 -18.99 24.29 12.60
N TYR A 549 -18.42 24.33 13.80
CA TYR A 549 -16.97 24.36 14.03
C TYR A 549 -16.50 23.04 14.63
N LEU A 550 -15.54 22.39 13.97
CA LEU A 550 -14.96 21.12 14.38
C LEU A 550 -13.57 21.35 14.97
N THR A 551 -13.33 20.81 16.17
CA THR A 551 -11.99 20.65 16.74
C THR A 551 -11.71 19.17 17.01
N VAL A 552 -10.59 18.66 16.50
CA VAL A 552 -10.08 17.31 16.74
C VAL A 552 -8.72 17.40 17.41
N ILE A 553 -8.59 16.80 18.60
CA ILE A 553 -7.37 16.80 19.39
C ILE A 553 -6.83 15.38 19.46
N PHE A 554 -5.58 15.19 19.03
CA PHE A 554 -4.83 13.96 19.22
C PHE A 554 -3.89 14.10 20.41
N ARG A 555 -3.97 13.18 21.37
CA ARG A 555 -3.09 13.14 22.55
C ARG A 555 -2.29 11.85 22.58
N ALA A 556 -0.97 11.96 22.50
CA ALA A 556 -0.08 10.83 22.72
C ALA A 556 0.37 10.79 24.18
N HIS A 557 0.03 9.71 24.87
CA HIS A 557 0.31 9.51 26.29
C HIS A 557 1.56 8.63 26.47
N PRO A 558 2.53 9.06 27.30
CA PRO A 558 3.71 8.25 27.61
C PRO A 558 3.35 7.06 28.52
N GLY A 559 4.28 6.10 28.67
CA GLY A 559 4.12 4.99 29.61
C GLY A 559 3.04 3.97 29.21
N GLY A 560 2.72 3.89 27.91
CA GLY A 560 1.74 2.94 27.37
C GLY A 560 0.27 3.39 27.44
N GLY A 561 0.00 4.70 27.60
CA GLY A 561 -1.36 5.27 27.56
C GLY A 561 -1.99 5.35 26.16
N GLY A 562 -1.20 5.14 25.10
CA GLY A 562 -1.67 5.10 23.71
C GLY A 562 -1.93 6.49 23.09
N LEU A 563 -2.60 6.48 21.94
CA LEU A 563 -3.07 7.68 21.24
C LEU A 563 -4.57 7.86 21.47
N GLU A 564 -4.97 9.00 22.02
CA GLU A 564 -6.37 9.39 22.19
C GLU A 564 -6.80 10.37 21.11
N GLN A 565 -8.01 10.18 20.58
CA GLN A 565 -8.73 11.21 19.87
C GLN A 565 -9.80 11.82 20.78
N ARG A 566 -9.85 13.16 20.82
CA ARG A 566 -10.91 13.94 21.46
C ARG A 566 -11.52 14.88 20.43
N VAL A 567 -12.84 15.03 20.46
CA VAL A 567 -13.58 15.80 19.46
C VAL A 567 -14.50 16.79 20.16
N ILE A 568 -14.53 18.01 19.61
CA ILE A 568 -15.46 19.07 20.02
C ILE A 568 -16.22 19.50 18.77
N LEU A 569 -17.55 19.45 18.85
CA LEU A 569 -18.46 20.03 17.84
C LEU A 569 -19.14 21.23 18.47
N GLU A 570 -19.00 22.41 17.86
CA GLU A 570 -19.55 23.67 18.37
C GLU A 570 -20.44 24.33 17.30
N ASN A 571 -21.60 24.82 17.72
CA ASN A 571 -22.43 25.67 16.87
C ASN A 571 -22.06 27.15 17.06
N ARG A 572 -21.28 27.70 16.12
CA ARG A 572 -20.94 29.12 16.04
C ARG A 572 -21.87 29.91 15.10
N GLY A 573 -22.90 29.25 14.57
CA GLY A 573 -23.90 29.83 13.70
C GLY A 573 -25.00 30.58 14.45
N LYS A 574 -26.06 30.90 13.72
CA LYS A 574 -27.26 31.59 14.25
C LYS A 574 -28.48 30.68 14.38
N GLU A 575 -28.44 29.51 13.76
CA GLU A 575 -29.55 28.55 13.70
C GLU A 575 -29.13 27.23 14.38
N PRO A 576 -30.08 26.44 14.93
CA PRO A 576 -29.78 25.12 15.46
C PRO A 576 -29.24 24.17 14.37
N LEU A 577 -28.19 23.44 14.69
CA LEU A 577 -27.65 22.38 13.85
C LEU A 577 -28.36 21.06 14.16
N LYS A 578 -28.91 20.41 13.13
CA LYS A 578 -29.70 19.18 13.25
C LYS A 578 -29.05 18.01 12.51
N ASN A 579 -29.48 16.78 12.83
CA ASN A 579 -29.02 15.54 12.20
C ASN A 579 -27.48 15.39 12.26
N LEU A 580 -26.91 15.68 13.43
CA LEU A 580 -25.48 15.57 13.65
C LEU A 580 -25.11 14.12 13.95
N GLY A 581 -24.18 13.60 13.16
CA GLY A 581 -23.57 12.29 13.35
C GLY A 581 -22.07 12.41 13.33
N TYR A 582 -21.37 11.53 14.02
CA TYR A 582 -19.92 11.41 13.94
C TYR A 582 -19.56 9.96 13.67
N LYS A 583 -18.75 9.70 12.65
CA LYS A 583 -18.32 8.35 12.30
C LYS A 583 -16.80 8.27 12.27
N VAL A 584 -16.25 7.36 13.07
CA VAL A 584 -14.83 7.02 13.06
C VAL A 584 -14.49 6.39 11.71
N ARG A 585 -13.62 7.04 10.94
CA ARG A 585 -13.24 6.63 9.58
C ARG A 585 -11.78 6.21 9.52
N GLY A 586 -11.52 5.17 8.73
CA GLY A 586 -10.19 4.73 8.36
C GLY A 586 -9.97 3.23 8.44
N TRP A 587 -8.74 2.83 8.22
CA TRP A 587 -8.23 1.48 8.44
C TRP A 587 -6.76 1.56 8.82
N LEU A 588 -6.30 0.53 9.52
CA LEU A 588 -4.89 0.30 9.80
C LEU A 588 -4.62 -1.15 9.46
N GLY A 589 -3.60 -1.38 8.64
CA GLY A 589 -3.24 -2.69 8.14
C GLY A 589 -2.09 -3.26 8.94
N TYR A 590 -2.39 -4.36 9.63
CA TYR A 590 -1.39 -5.30 10.08
C TYR A 590 -2.03 -6.68 10.18
N PRO A 591 -1.34 -7.77 9.80
CA PRO A 591 -1.88 -9.13 9.90
C PRO A 591 -2.00 -9.55 11.38
N LEU A 592 -3.09 -9.11 12.02
CA LEU A 592 -3.46 -9.49 13.38
C LEU A 592 -4.44 -10.65 13.33
N ASN A 593 -4.15 -11.71 14.07
CA ASN A 593 -4.75 -13.03 13.85
C ASN A 593 -5.87 -13.37 14.85
N LYS A 594 -5.93 -12.66 15.98
CA LYS A 594 -6.97 -12.83 17.01
C LYS A 594 -7.69 -11.52 17.24
N LEU A 595 -9.00 -11.57 17.42
CA LEU A 595 -9.80 -10.46 17.93
C LEU A 595 -10.41 -10.84 19.28
N TYR A 596 -10.07 -10.12 20.34
CA TYR A 596 -10.74 -10.20 21.62
C TYR A 596 -11.86 -9.16 21.67
N VAL A 597 -13.08 -9.61 21.91
CA VAL A 597 -14.28 -8.76 21.94
C VAL A 597 -15.16 -9.08 23.16
N PRO A 598 -15.50 -8.09 24.00
CA PRO A 598 -16.37 -8.23 25.16
C PRO A 598 -17.85 -8.16 24.74
N LEU A 599 -18.55 -9.30 24.72
CA LEU A 599 -19.98 -9.39 24.36
C LEU A 599 -20.77 -10.09 25.47
N ASN A 600 -21.98 -9.60 25.76
CA ASN A 600 -22.94 -10.28 26.65
C ASN A 600 -22.39 -10.76 28.02
N GLY A 601 -21.42 -10.05 28.60
CA GLY A 601 -20.82 -10.39 29.91
C GLY A 601 -19.52 -11.20 29.87
N ASP A 602 -19.08 -11.66 28.69
CA ASP A 602 -17.86 -12.46 28.50
C ASP A 602 -16.92 -11.87 27.42
N VAL A 603 -15.62 -12.24 27.45
CA VAL A 603 -14.65 -11.86 26.42
C VAL A 603 -14.40 -13.03 25.47
N TYR A 604 -14.80 -12.88 24.21
CA TYR A 604 -14.62 -13.88 23.17
C TYR A 604 -13.31 -13.64 22.40
N CYS A 605 -12.54 -14.71 22.16
CA CYS A 605 -11.43 -14.71 21.22
C CYS A 605 -11.91 -15.27 19.87
N LEU A 606 -11.94 -14.42 18.84
CA LEU A 606 -12.21 -14.82 17.47
C LEU A 606 -10.87 -15.04 16.75
N ASP A 607 -10.47 -16.29 16.63
CA ASP A 607 -9.21 -16.74 16.00
C ASP A 607 -9.44 -17.52 14.69
N SER A 608 -10.64 -18.06 14.48
CA SER A 608 -11.03 -18.74 13.24
C SER A 608 -10.86 -17.86 11.98
N LEU A 609 -10.44 -18.48 10.87
CA LEU A 609 -10.33 -17.81 9.57
C LEU A 609 -11.68 -17.29 9.06
N ASP A 610 -12.77 -18.02 9.36
CA ASP A 610 -14.12 -17.67 8.94
C ASP A 610 -14.69 -16.48 9.72
N TRP A 611 -14.16 -16.22 10.91
CA TRP A 611 -14.60 -15.12 11.77
C TRP A 611 -13.62 -13.94 11.65
N ARG A 612 -13.98 -12.97 10.81
CA ARG A 612 -13.24 -11.70 10.67
C ARG A 612 -13.91 -10.55 11.44
N GLY A 613 -15.09 -10.78 11.99
CA GLY A 613 -15.92 -9.76 12.60
C GLY A 613 -16.70 -8.97 11.54
N GLY A 614 -16.78 -7.66 11.71
CA GLY A 614 -17.57 -6.76 10.86
C GLY A 614 -19.06 -7.05 11.02
N ARG A 615 -19.70 -7.52 9.94
CA ARG A 615 -21.13 -7.85 9.93
C ARG A 615 -21.47 -9.18 10.65
N GLN A 616 -20.46 -9.94 11.05
CA GLN A 616 -20.62 -11.18 11.81
C GLN A 616 -20.84 -10.93 13.31
N LEU A 617 -20.58 -9.71 13.79
CA LEU A 617 -20.82 -9.29 15.17
C LEU A 617 -22.07 -8.41 15.25
N PRO A 618 -22.73 -8.36 16.42
CA PRO A 618 -23.82 -7.41 16.64
C PRO A 618 -23.36 -5.98 16.38
N ILE A 619 -24.24 -5.17 15.78
CA ILE A 619 -23.96 -3.75 15.50
C ILE A 619 -24.52 -2.82 16.59
N ASN A 620 -25.52 -3.28 17.35
CA ASN A 620 -26.12 -2.52 18.44
C ASN A 620 -25.12 -2.47 19.62
N PRO A 621 -24.76 -1.27 20.12
CA PRO A 621 -23.85 -1.09 21.25
C PRO A 621 -24.25 -1.85 22.52
N GLU A 622 -25.53 -2.13 22.75
CA GLU A 622 -26.03 -2.83 23.95
C GLU A 622 -25.44 -4.24 24.13
N PHE A 623 -24.99 -4.89 23.05
CA PHE A 623 -24.32 -6.19 23.14
C PHE A 623 -22.88 -6.10 23.67
N PHE A 624 -22.25 -4.91 23.64
CA PHE A 624 -20.88 -4.66 24.08
C PHE A 624 -20.85 -4.17 25.53
N HIS A 625 -20.75 -5.10 26.48
CA HIS A 625 -20.73 -4.77 27.92
C HIS A 625 -19.44 -4.07 28.40
N GLU A 626 -18.34 -4.14 27.64
CA GLU A 626 -17.14 -3.32 27.82
C GLU A 626 -16.82 -2.63 26.47
N SER A 627 -16.46 -1.35 26.47
CA SER A 627 -16.27 -0.55 25.24
C SER A 627 -14.85 -0.63 24.66
N TRP A 628 -14.36 -1.85 24.42
CA TRP A 628 -13.03 -2.07 23.83
C TRP A 628 -12.95 -3.32 22.95
N ILE A 629 -11.97 -3.35 22.05
CA ILE A 629 -11.52 -4.57 21.35
C ILE A 629 -10.00 -4.63 21.33
N ALA A 630 -9.43 -5.83 21.23
CA ALA A 630 -8.00 -6.02 21.04
C ALA A 630 -7.72 -6.99 19.88
N SER A 631 -7.04 -6.51 18.85
CA SER A 631 -6.50 -7.35 17.79
C SER A 631 -5.05 -7.70 18.11
N VAL A 632 -4.68 -8.98 18.01
CA VAL A 632 -3.38 -9.46 18.52
C VAL A 632 -2.67 -10.36 17.51
N GLU A 633 -1.35 -10.17 17.43
CA GLU A 633 -0.42 -11.04 16.70
C GLU A 633 -0.27 -12.39 17.42
N GLN A 634 0.10 -13.44 16.68
CA GLN A 634 -0.02 -14.83 17.10
C GLN A 634 0.59 -15.17 18.48
N ASP A 635 1.72 -14.57 18.83
CA ASP A 635 2.49 -14.79 20.06
C ASP A 635 2.36 -13.66 21.09
N ASN A 636 1.38 -12.76 20.89
CA ASN A 636 1.24 -11.53 21.65
C ASN A 636 2.47 -10.60 21.55
N ARG A 637 3.31 -10.71 20.50
CA ARG A 637 4.37 -9.71 20.26
C ARG A 637 3.79 -8.34 20.00
N MET A 638 2.68 -8.25 19.27
CA MET A 638 1.99 -6.99 19.04
C MET A 638 0.49 -7.08 19.33
N VAL A 639 -0.01 -6.10 20.07
CA VAL A 639 -1.41 -5.87 20.40
C VAL A 639 -1.80 -4.51 19.88
N LEU A 640 -2.89 -4.48 19.13
CA LEU A 640 -3.60 -3.28 18.72
C LEU A 640 -4.96 -3.24 19.43
N GLY A 641 -5.07 -2.38 20.42
CA GLY A 641 -6.29 -2.12 21.17
C GLY A 641 -7.04 -0.89 20.67
N PHE A 642 -8.36 -0.97 20.65
CA PHE A 642 -9.24 0.18 20.45
C PHE A 642 -10.22 0.27 21.61
N ILE A 643 -10.39 1.48 22.15
CA ILE A 643 -11.32 1.80 23.24
C ILE A 643 -12.19 2.96 22.77
N TRP A 644 -13.50 2.90 22.99
CA TRP A 644 -14.41 3.98 22.63
C TRP A 644 -15.25 4.43 23.82
N ASP A 645 -15.72 5.68 23.77
CA ASP A 645 -16.68 6.20 24.71
C ASP A 645 -18.05 5.57 24.46
N SER A 646 -18.79 5.19 25.49
CA SER A 646 -20.13 4.61 25.35
C SER A 646 -21.21 5.67 25.13
N ASP A 647 -20.92 6.93 25.46
CA ASP A 647 -21.86 8.02 25.31
C ASP A 647 -22.09 8.33 23.82
N TYR A 648 -23.35 8.59 23.44
CA TYR A 648 -23.81 8.90 22.08
C TYR A 648 -23.63 7.82 21.01
N VAL A 649 -23.11 6.62 21.34
CA VAL A 649 -22.88 5.56 20.35
C VAL A 649 -24.21 5.06 19.76
N ASP A 650 -24.32 5.11 18.43
CA ASP A 650 -25.44 4.59 17.65
C ASP A 650 -25.15 3.17 17.15
N GLN A 651 -23.95 2.94 16.60
CA GLN A 651 -23.53 1.63 16.05
C GLN A 651 -22.04 1.35 16.26
N VAL A 652 -21.69 0.07 16.46
CA VAL A 652 -20.31 -0.42 16.51
C VAL A 652 -20.13 -1.54 15.49
N ARG A 653 -19.17 -1.39 14.57
CA ARG A 653 -18.71 -2.45 13.67
C ARG A 653 -17.24 -2.73 13.91
N ALA A 654 -16.97 -3.72 14.76
CA ALA A 654 -15.62 -4.19 15.08
C ALA A 654 -15.18 -5.31 14.15
N GLY A 655 -13.89 -5.36 13.77
CA GLY A 655 -13.34 -6.43 12.93
C GLY A 655 -11.88 -6.71 13.23
N ARG A 656 -11.45 -7.94 12.98
CA ARG A 656 -10.07 -8.39 13.19
C ARG A 656 -9.12 -7.65 12.26
N GLY A 657 -8.04 -7.10 12.82
CA GLY A 657 -6.99 -6.42 12.05
C GLY A 657 -7.48 -5.17 11.33
N ARG A 658 -8.59 -4.56 11.80
CA ARG A 658 -9.15 -3.33 11.26
C ARG A 658 -9.54 -2.41 12.41
N MET A 659 -9.49 -1.10 12.15
CA MET A 659 -10.06 -0.12 13.05
C MET A 659 -11.58 -0.30 13.12
N PRO A 660 -12.22 -0.28 14.31
CA PRO A 660 -13.67 -0.38 14.41
C PRO A 660 -14.32 0.86 13.79
N ARG A 661 -15.43 0.67 13.08
CA ARG A 661 -16.30 1.79 12.69
C ARG A 661 -17.27 2.02 13.83
N VAL A 662 -17.10 3.13 14.54
CA VAL A 662 -18.00 3.56 15.61
C VAL A 662 -18.76 4.78 15.10
N GLU A 663 -20.08 4.69 15.11
CA GLU A 663 -21.00 5.75 14.74
C GLU A 663 -21.62 6.33 16.01
N TYR A 664 -21.65 7.66 16.10
CA TYR A 664 -22.23 8.42 17.20
C TYR A 664 -23.35 9.31 16.66
N ARG A 665 -24.51 9.30 17.34
CA ARG A 665 -25.65 10.15 17.04
C ARG A 665 -25.67 11.30 18.05
N ILE A 666 -25.37 12.49 17.55
CA ILE A 666 -25.30 13.71 18.35
C ILE A 666 -26.66 14.42 18.29
N GLY A 667 -27.14 14.90 19.43
CA GLY A 667 -28.37 15.69 19.50
C GLY A 667 -28.26 17.01 18.72
N ASP A 668 -29.39 17.71 18.59
CA ASP A 668 -29.39 19.05 18.00
C ASP A 668 -28.52 20.00 18.84
N LEU A 669 -27.67 20.81 18.19
CA LEU A 669 -26.86 21.83 18.86
C LEU A 669 -27.45 23.21 18.61
N THR A 670 -27.88 23.89 19.67
CA THR A 670 -28.35 25.28 19.60
C THR A 670 -27.17 26.27 19.47
N PRO A 671 -27.39 27.52 18.98
CA PRO A 671 -26.31 28.49 18.84
C PRO A 671 -25.53 28.71 20.15
N GLY A 672 -24.20 28.57 20.09
CA GLY A 672 -23.27 28.66 21.22
C GLY A 672 -23.09 27.37 22.02
N GLU A 673 -23.84 26.31 21.71
CA GLU A 673 -23.70 25.00 22.34
C GLU A 673 -22.54 24.21 21.73
N SER A 674 -21.91 23.38 22.57
CA SER A 674 -20.89 22.44 22.15
C SER A 674 -21.04 21.09 22.83
N VAL A 675 -20.61 20.04 22.14
CA VAL A 675 -20.47 18.69 22.70
C VAL A 675 -19.02 18.26 22.57
N GLU A 676 -18.54 17.56 23.60
CA GLU A 676 -17.17 17.04 23.65
C GLU A 676 -17.18 15.57 24.07
N PHE A 677 -16.43 14.73 23.36
CA PHE A 677 -16.32 13.29 23.64
C PHE A 677 -15.02 12.69 23.07
N SER A 678 -14.68 11.46 23.50
CA SER A 678 -13.49 10.73 23.02
C SER A 678 -13.90 9.57 22.10
N PRO A 679 -14.06 9.79 20.78
CA PRO A 679 -14.63 8.80 19.88
C PRO A 679 -13.84 7.49 19.81
N ILE A 680 -12.51 7.58 19.96
CA ILE A 680 -11.66 6.39 19.95
C ILE A 680 -10.30 6.69 20.61
N ARG A 681 -9.77 5.69 21.32
CA ARG A 681 -8.38 5.61 21.77
C ARG A 681 -7.75 4.36 21.18
N MET A 682 -6.50 4.48 20.78
CA MET A 682 -5.72 3.42 20.16
C MET A 682 -4.51 3.10 21.01
N LEU A 683 -4.27 1.82 21.28
CA LEU A 683 -3.11 1.34 22.00
C LEU A 683 -2.32 0.38 21.11
N ILE A 684 -1.04 0.65 20.89
CA ILE A 684 -0.10 -0.29 20.30
C ILE A 684 0.90 -0.66 21.38
N THR A 685 0.98 -1.95 21.71
CA THR A 685 1.88 -2.45 22.74
C THR A 685 2.28 -3.87 22.43
N ASP A 686 3.38 -4.31 23.02
CA ASP A 686 3.77 -5.72 23.13
C ASP A 686 3.11 -6.41 24.33
N GLY A 687 3.08 -7.73 24.36
CA GLY A 687 2.52 -8.50 25.46
C GLY A 687 1.01 -8.74 25.34
N PRO A 688 0.29 -9.12 26.40
CA PRO A 688 -1.05 -9.69 26.28
C PRO A 688 -2.14 -8.65 25.95
N TRP A 689 -3.20 -9.11 25.27
CA TRP A 689 -4.43 -8.32 25.02
C TRP A 689 -5.00 -7.64 26.28
N ARG A 690 -4.76 -8.24 27.44
CA ARG A 690 -5.20 -7.75 28.76
C ARG A 690 -4.72 -6.34 29.06
N LYS A 691 -3.60 -5.89 28.48
CA LYS A 691 -3.15 -4.49 28.58
C LYS A 691 -4.22 -3.49 28.08
N VAL A 692 -4.98 -3.86 27.04
CA VAL A 692 -6.09 -3.04 26.51
C VAL A 692 -7.22 -2.92 27.53
N ARG A 693 -7.66 -4.06 28.08
CA ARG A 693 -8.69 -4.10 29.12
C ARG A 693 -8.26 -3.37 30.40
N GLN A 694 -7.00 -3.50 30.80
CA GLN A 694 -6.44 -2.77 31.96
C GLN A 694 -6.48 -1.26 31.75
N LEU A 695 -6.15 -0.78 30.53
CA LEU A 695 -6.30 0.63 30.18
C LEU A 695 -7.76 1.06 30.24
N TRP A 696 -8.68 0.28 29.66
CA TRP A 696 -10.12 0.54 29.71
C TRP A 696 -10.65 0.60 31.16
N CYS A 697 -10.28 -0.34 32.03
CA CYS A 697 -10.65 -0.32 33.44
C CYS A 697 -10.17 0.95 34.15
N ARG A 698 -8.92 1.37 33.91
CA ARG A 698 -8.35 2.58 34.49
C ARG A 698 -9.12 3.83 34.05
N LEU A 699 -9.45 3.93 32.77
CA LEU A 699 -10.21 5.05 32.20
C LEU A 699 -11.65 5.11 32.75
N ASN A 700 -12.24 3.97 33.10
CA ASN A 700 -13.60 3.85 33.64
C ASN A 700 -13.66 3.72 35.18
N GLY A 701 -12.55 3.96 35.89
CA GLY A 701 -12.52 3.89 37.35
C GLY A 701 -12.81 2.51 37.96
N ARG A 702 -12.58 1.42 37.22
CA ARG A 702 -12.82 0.04 37.70
C ARG A 702 -11.56 -0.59 38.33
N PRO A 703 -11.66 -1.32 39.46
CA PRO A 703 -10.52 -2.01 40.07
C PRO A 703 -10.00 -3.15 39.17
N SER A 704 -8.67 -3.35 39.12
CA SER A 704 -8.03 -4.36 38.25
C SER A 704 -8.47 -5.78 38.60
N VAL A 705 -8.96 -6.55 37.62
CA VAL A 705 -9.30 -7.97 37.79
C VAL A 705 -8.01 -8.81 37.81
N PRO A 706 -7.79 -9.72 38.79
CA PRO A 706 -6.62 -10.59 38.84
C PRO A 706 -6.54 -11.61 37.68
N ASP A 707 -5.31 -11.86 37.23
CA ASP A 707 -4.86 -12.56 36.01
C ASP A 707 -5.01 -14.10 35.95
N LEU A 708 -5.69 -14.77 36.88
CA LEU A 708 -5.43 -16.19 37.16
C LEU A 708 -6.39 -17.17 36.44
N ALA A 709 -6.11 -17.51 35.18
CA ALA A 709 -6.24 -18.87 34.61
C ALA A 709 -6.13 -18.81 33.09
N MET A 710 -4.95 -19.13 32.55
CA MET A 710 -4.72 -19.90 31.30
C MET A 710 -3.26 -19.62 30.87
N ASP A 711 -2.36 -20.53 31.27
CA ASP A 711 -0.95 -20.54 30.88
C ASP A 711 -0.72 -21.44 29.64
N ALA A 712 0.35 -21.17 28.89
CA ALA A 712 1.03 -22.10 27.99
C ALA A 712 2.51 -22.23 28.42
N ARG A 713 3.15 -23.41 28.28
CA ARG A 713 4.56 -23.64 28.66
C ARG A 713 5.30 -24.68 27.81
N SER A 714 6.63 -24.53 27.71
CA SER A 714 7.65 -25.59 27.57
C SER A 714 9.02 -25.10 28.12
N ASP A 715 9.91 -26.00 28.55
CA ASP A 715 11.09 -25.71 29.41
C ASP A 715 12.39 -26.52 29.11
N VAL A 716 12.46 -27.21 27.97
CA VAL A 716 13.62 -28.01 27.53
C VAL A 716 14.03 -27.63 26.10
N GLU A 717 15.32 -27.39 25.87
CA GLU A 717 15.91 -27.07 24.56
C GLU A 717 16.94 -28.15 24.18
N VAL A 718 16.77 -28.80 23.03
CA VAL A 718 17.71 -29.81 22.50
C VAL A 718 17.88 -29.66 20.99
N GLU A 719 19.12 -29.73 20.52
CA GLU A 719 19.46 -29.57 19.10
C GLU A 719 20.68 -30.42 18.67
N ILE A 720 20.77 -30.74 17.38
CA ILE A 720 21.95 -31.32 16.71
C ILE A 720 22.37 -30.35 15.60
N VAL A 721 23.47 -29.62 15.80
CA VAL A 721 23.87 -28.49 14.94
C VAL A 721 25.35 -28.58 14.56
N SER A 722 25.82 -27.82 13.56
CA SER A 722 27.26 -27.73 13.30
C SER A 722 27.97 -26.94 14.42
N LYS A 723 29.25 -27.25 14.66
CA LYS A 723 30.08 -26.63 15.72
C LYS A 723 30.07 -25.09 15.70
N ASP A 724 29.90 -24.47 14.54
CA ASP A 724 29.94 -23.01 14.35
C ASP A 724 28.58 -22.29 14.50
N THR A 725 27.51 -23.03 14.83
CA THR A 725 26.14 -22.47 14.95
C THR A 725 25.97 -21.68 16.25
N ARG A 726 25.51 -20.42 16.17
CA ARG A 726 25.45 -19.47 17.32
C ARG A 726 24.06 -19.32 18.00
N HIS A 727 23.01 -19.95 17.49
CA HIS A 727 21.65 -19.86 18.04
C HIS A 727 21.11 -21.23 18.43
N VAL A 728 20.43 -21.31 19.58
CA VAL A 728 19.72 -22.50 20.06
C VAL A 728 18.24 -22.31 19.74
N GLY A 729 17.68 -23.18 18.89
CA GLY A 729 16.24 -23.18 18.57
C GLY A 729 15.43 -24.02 19.56
N ALA A 730 14.12 -23.78 19.65
CA ALA A 730 13.23 -24.53 20.54
C ALA A 730 12.99 -26.01 20.14
N ARG A 731 13.53 -26.48 18.99
CA ARG A 731 13.33 -27.80 18.37
C ARG A 731 14.49 -28.12 17.40
N THR A 732 14.74 -29.40 17.12
CA THR A 732 15.88 -29.87 16.30
C THR A 732 15.61 -29.74 14.78
N PRO A 733 16.42 -28.99 14.01
CA PRO A 733 16.25 -28.86 12.56
C PRO A 733 16.65 -30.14 11.80
N PRO A 734 16.16 -30.34 10.55
CA PRO A 734 16.62 -31.45 9.70
C PRO A 734 18.13 -31.37 9.44
N VAL A 735 18.80 -32.52 9.56
CA VAL A 735 20.23 -32.65 9.31
C VAL A 735 20.49 -32.94 7.84
N PHE A 736 21.36 -32.16 7.18
CA PHE A 736 21.77 -32.43 5.80
C PHE A 736 23.06 -33.25 5.74
N VAL A 737 23.04 -34.35 4.98
CA VAL A 737 24.18 -35.25 4.76
C VAL A 737 24.34 -35.51 3.25
N ASP A 738 25.58 -35.46 2.77
CA ASP A 738 25.92 -35.84 1.40
C ASP A 738 25.96 -37.37 1.30
N LYS A 739 25.49 -37.94 0.18
CA LYS A 739 25.41 -39.39 -0.05
C LYS A 739 26.77 -40.10 0.08
N ASP A 740 27.86 -39.40 -0.27
CA ASP A 740 29.23 -39.91 -0.23
C ASP A 740 30.07 -39.35 0.94
N GLY A 741 29.45 -38.65 1.89
CA GLY A 741 30.15 -37.90 2.94
C GLY A 741 29.75 -38.27 4.37
N SER A 742 30.69 -38.12 5.30
CA SER A 742 30.39 -38.15 6.74
C SER A 742 30.45 -36.73 7.32
N ARG A 743 29.48 -36.33 8.15
CA ARG A 743 29.43 -34.99 8.75
C ARG A 743 29.61 -35.05 10.25
N GLU A 744 30.48 -34.21 10.81
CA GLU A 744 30.57 -33.97 12.25
C GLU A 744 29.54 -32.91 12.66
N LEU A 745 28.70 -33.24 13.64
CA LEU A 745 27.72 -32.35 14.26
C LEU A 745 27.91 -32.35 15.77
N GLU A 746 27.30 -31.40 16.44
CA GLU A 746 27.32 -31.23 17.89
C GLU A 746 25.88 -31.31 18.42
N PHE A 747 25.61 -32.32 19.24
CA PHE A 747 24.42 -32.37 20.08
C PHE A 747 24.57 -31.38 21.22
N ARG A 748 23.56 -30.54 21.43
CA ARG A 748 23.51 -29.57 22.52
C ARG A 748 22.22 -29.73 23.28
N LEU A 749 22.33 -29.66 24.60
CA LEU A 749 21.20 -29.76 25.51
C LEU A 749 21.27 -28.64 26.55
N ARG A 750 20.14 -27.94 26.73
CA ARG A 750 19.95 -26.96 27.79
C ARG A 750 18.58 -27.18 28.45
N VAL A 751 18.56 -27.09 29.77
CA VAL A 751 17.33 -27.17 30.56
C VAL A 751 17.14 -25.85 31.30
N LEU A 752 15.95 -25.25 31.22
CA LEU A 752 15.61 -24.01 31.92
C LEU A 752 15.33 -24.26 33.42
N GLN A 753 16.27 -24.90 34.12
CA GLN A 753 16.27 -25.05 35.58
C GLN A 753 17.43 -24.30 36.22
N LYS A 754 17.14 -23.70 37.38
CA LYS A 754 18.10 -22.95 38.21
C LYS A 754 19.20 -23.84 38.79
N ASN A 755 18.89 -25.10 39.09
CA ASN A 755 19.85 -26.09 39.59
C ASN A 755 20.14 -27.09 38.46
N PRO A 756 21.41 -27.45 38.18
CA PRO A 756 21.73 -28.50 37.23
C PRO A 756 21.07 -29.82 37.61
N ILE A 757 20.52 -30.52 36.61
CA ILE A 757 19.88 -31.83 36.78
C ILE A 757 20.57 -32.88 35.91
N SER A 758 20.38 -34.16 36.24
CA SER A 758 20.84 -35.26 35.39
C SER A 758 19.75 -35.67 34.39
N VAL A 759 20.17 -36.11 33.20
CA VAL A 759 19.30 -36.63 32.16
C VAL A 759 19.97 -37.79 31.42
N ASP A 760 19.20 -38.82 31.13
CA ASP A 760 19.59 -39.88 30.21
C ASP A 760 19.16 -39.52 28.79
N VAL A 761 20.12 -39.46 27.88
CA VAL A 761 19.90 -39.10 26.48
C VAL A 761 20.03 -40.36 25.63
N SER A 762 19.04 -40.62 24.78
CA SER A 762 19.16 -41.59 23.69
C SER A 762 18.81 -40.95 22.36
N VAL A 763 19.70 -41.10 21.37
CA VAL A 763 19.52 -40.60 20.01
C VAL A 763 19.44 -41.80 19.09
N GLU A 764 18.30 -41.96 18.44
CA GLU A 764 18.00 -43.00 17.46
C GLU A 764 17.92 -42.37 16.08
N MET A 765 18.73 -42.87 15.16
CA MET A 765 18.80 -42.35 13.79
C MET A 765 17.68 -42.94 12.92
N PRO A 766 17.18 -42.19 11.92
CA PRO A 766 16.31 -42.74 10.89
C PRO A 766 16.97 -43.93 10.17
N SER A 767 16.14 -44.80 9.58
CA SER A 767 16.63 -45.93 8.78
C SER A 767 17.59 -45.46 7.69
N GLY A 768 18.68 -46.20 7.46
CA GLY A 768 19.70 -45.83 6.49
C GLY A 768 20.74 -44.82 6.97
N ILE A 769 20.54 -44.20 8.13
CA ILE A 769 21.49 -43.25 8.74
C ILE A 769 22.16 -43.87 9.98
N LYS A 770 23.46 -43.61 10.15
CA LYS A 770 24.25 -44.02 11.32
C LYS A 770 24.76 -42.80 12.07
N ILE A 771 24.82 -42.91 13.39
CA ILE A 771 25.44 -41.98 14.33
C ILE A 771 26.58 -42.70 15.05
N ASP A 772 27.81 -42.19 14.93
CA ASP A 772 29.04 -42.82 15.41
C ASP A 772 29.13 -44.32 15.01
N GLY A 773 28.68 -44.65 13.79
CA GLY A 773 28.66 -46.02 13.25
C GLY A 773 27.52 -46.93 13.76
N LYS A 774 26.56 -46.42 14.54
CA LYS A 774 25.44 -47.17 15.12
C LYS A 774 24.08 -46.56 14.73
N SER A 775 23.00 -47.32 14.82
CA SER A 775 21.63 -46.81 14.62
C SER A 775 21.06 -46.08 15.84
N LYS A 776 21.62 -46.33 17.03
CA LYS A 776 21.23 -45.70 18.29
C LYS A 776 22.45 -45.49 19.18
N VAL A 777 22.53 -44.33 19.81
CA VAL A 777 23.54 -43.98 20.82
C VAL A 777 22.81 -43.54 22.09
N SER A 778 23.30 -43.94 23.26
CA SER A 778 22.73 -43.54 24.55
C SER A 778 23.85 -43.15 25.52
N PHE A 779 23.61 -42.13 26.34
CA PHE A 779 24.56 -41.60 27.32
C PHE A 779 23.85 -40.76 28.37
N THR A 780 24.44 -40.65 29.55
CA THR A 780 23.94 -39.84 30.66
C THR A 780 24.68 -38.50 30.70
N VAL A 781 23.95 -37.43 31.02
CA VAL A 781 24.50 -36.10 31.33
C VAL A 781 24.25 -35.86 32.82
N ASP A 782 25.32 -35.78 33.61
CA ASP A 782 25.22 -35.72 35.08
C ASP A 782 24.75 -34.34 35.59
N GLU A 783 25.12 -33.25 34.91
CA GLU A 783 24.72 -31.88 35.26
C GLU A 783 24.39 -31.04 34.01
N VAL A 784 23.11 -30.75 33.78
CA VAL A 784 22.63 -29.81 32.75
C VAL A 784 21.65 -28.79 33.33
N GLY A 785 21.83 -27.52 33.00
CA GLY A 785 20.98 -26.42 33.48
C GLY A 785 21.19 -25.14 32.68
N PHE A 786 20.53 -24.04 33.06
CA PHE A 786 20.54 -22.79 32.28
C PHE A 786 21.96 -22.25 32.07
N GLU A 787 22.79 -22.26 33.12
CA GLU A 787 24.18 -21.77 33.08
C GLU A 787 25.22 -22.86 32.74
N LYS A 788 24.79 -24.13 32.66
CA LYS A 788 25.64 -25.28 32.33
C LYS A 788 25.02 -26.08 31.17
N PRO A 789 25.09 -25.58 29.92
CA PRO A 789 24.66 -26.36 28.77
C PRO A 789 25.61 -27.54 28.53
N PHE A 790 25.07 -28.66 28.06
CA PHE A 790 25.85 -29.83 27.66
C PHE A 790 26.03 -29.83 26.15
N SER A 791 27.22 -30.20 25.67
CA SER A 791 27.43 -30.51 24.26
C SER A 791 28.29 -31.74 24.03
N ARG A 792 27.98 -32.49 22.95
CA ARG A 792 28.70 -33.70 22.55
C ARG A 792 28.76 -33.80 21.02
N PRO A 793 29.94 -34.02 20.41
CA PRO A 793 30.04 -34.25 18.98
C PRO A 793 29.52 -35.64 18.58
N PHE A 794 28.94 -35.72 17.38
CA PHE A 794 28.48 -36.92 16.70
C PHE A 794 28.99 -36.92 15.25
N LYS A 795 29.31 -38.11 14.74
CA LYS A 795 29.56 -38.35 13.32
C LYS A 795 28.32 -38.99 12.68
N ILE A 796 27.70 -38.33 11.71
CA ILE A 796 26.54 -38.86 10.98
C ILE A 796 26.96 -39.32 9.59
N GLU A 797 26.53 -40.53 9.21
CA GLU A 797 26.85 -41.21 7.95
C GLU A 797 25.55 -41.73 7.30
N ALA A 798 25.37 -41.51 5.99
CA ALA A 798 24.26 -42.07 5.21
C ALA A 798 24.72 -43.34 4.46
N ASN A 799 23.83 -44.32 4.30
CA ASN A 799 24.09 -45.51 3.49
C ASN A 799 23.75 -45.25 2.00
N GLU A 800 24.34 -46.02 1.07
CA GLU A 800 24.18 -45.85 -0.39
C GLU A 800 22.71 -45.91 -0.90
N ASP A 801 21.83 -46.65 -0.22
CA ASP A 801 20.41 -46.84 -0.59
C ASP A 801 19.45 -45.82 0.07
N SER A 802 19.97 -44.77 0.72
CA SER A 802 19.13 -43.81 1.44
C SER A 802 18.32 -42.94 0.47
N SER A 803 16.98 -42.90 0.63
CA SER A 803 16.13 -41.88 0.00
C SER A 803 16.55 -40.46 0.42
N TRP A 804 16.22 -39.47 -0.42
CA TRP A 804 16.59 -38.06 -0.19
C TRP A 804 16.04 -37.48 1.12
N PHE A 805 14.97 -38.08 1.63
CA PHE A 805 14.32 -37.72 2.89
C PHE A 805 14.21 -38.97 3.77
N GLN A 806 14.75 -38.90 4.99
CA GLN A 806 14.69 -39.97 5.99
C GLN A 806 14.08 -39.41 7.29
N SER A 807 12.91 -39.94 7.67
CA SER A 807 12.19 -39.60 8.90
C SER A 807 12.11 -40.79 9.86
N GLY A 808 11.69 -40.56 11.10
CA GLY A 808 11.49 -41.61 12.11
C GLY A 808 12.65 -41.82 13.09
N GLY A 809 13.69 -40.98 13.04
CA GLY A 809 14.65 -40.87 14.13
C GLY A 809 14.07 -40.13 15.32
N SER A 810 14.66 -40.29 16.51
CA SER A 810 14.22 -39.59 17.71
C SER A 810 15.36 -39.30 18.68
N ILE A 811 15.25 -38.19 19.41
CA ILE A 811 16.03 -37.87 20.59
C ILE A 811 15.09 -38.06 21.78
N CYS A 812 15.41 -38.97 22.67
CA CYS A 812 14.69 -39.20 23.90
C CYS A 812 15.56 -38.71 25.08
N LEU A 813 15.01 -37.81 25.88
CA LEU A 813 15.61 -37.23 27.07
C LEU A 813 14.81 -37.69 28.28
N GLU A 814 15.35 -38.62 29.04
CA GLU A 814 14.74 -39.18 30.24
C GLU A 814 15.28 -38.45 31.48
N PHE A 815 14.45 -37.59 32.05
CA PHE A 815 14.69 -36.92 33.33
C PHE A 815 14.04 -37.74 34.45
N ALA A 816 14.49 -37.55 35.69
CA ALA A 816 13.93 -38.25 36.86
C ALA A 816 12.39 -38.10 37.02
N SER A 817 11.78 -37.05 36.47
CA SER A 817 10.35 -36.76 36.60
C SER A 817 9.56 -36.83 35.29
N ARG A 818 10.20 -36.98 34.13
CA ARG A 818 9.54 -36.95 32.81
C ARG A 818 10.46 -37.46 31.70
N VAL A 819 9.85 -37.86 30.59
CA VAL A 819 10.57 -38.16 29.34
C VAL A 819 10.15 -37.12 28.29
N VAL A 820 11.12 -36.57 27.56
CA VAL A 820 10.90 -35.67 26.42
C VAL A 820 11.36 -36.39 25.16
N HIS A 821 10.52 -36.40 24.12
CA HIS A 821 10.83 -36.98 22.81
C HIS A 821 10.84 -35.87 21.75
N GLU A 822 11.96 -35.73 21.05
CA GLU A 822 12.11 -34.82 19.90
C GLU A 822 12.36 -35.64 18.62
N PRO A 823 11.62 -35.38 17.52
CA PRO A 823 11.83 -36.09 16.26
C PRO A 823 13.14 -35.65 15.59
N LEU A 824 13.83 -36.60 14.93
CA LEU A 824 15.04 -36.36 14.17
C LEU A 824 14.81 -36.71 12.69
N THR A 825 15.03 -35.73 11.82
CA THR A 825 14.88 -35.85 10.36
C THR A 825 16.22 -35.62 9.67
N VAL A 826 16.52 -36.42 8.64
CA VAL A 826 17.77 -36.31 7.86
C VAL A 826 17.44 -36.15 6.38
N VAL A 827 18.02 -35.13 5.73
CA VAL A 827 17.95 -34.87 4.29
C VAL A 827 19.26 -35.34 3.65
N VAL A 828 19.16 -36.33 2.77
CA VAL A 828 20.29 -36.87 2.00
C VAL A 828 20.29 -36.25 0.61
N TYR A 829 21.42 -35.70 0.17
CA TYR A 829 21.58 -35.15 -1.19
C TYR A 829 22.81 -35.77 -1.88
N ASP A 830 22.86 -35.71 -3.21
CA ASP A 830 23.93 -36.33 -4.02
C ASP A 830 24.71 -35.25 -4.77
N SER A 831 25.84 -34.82 -4.23
CA SER A 831 26.67 -33.77 -4.84
C SER A 831 27.37 -34.21 -6.15
N GLY A 832 27.37 -35.50 -6.48
CA GLY A 832 28.03 -36.08 -7.66
C GLY A 832 27.16 -36.10 -8.92
N LEU A 833 25.85 -35.79 -8.83
CA LEU A 833 24.96 -35.74 -9.98
C LEU A 833 25.40 -34.70 -11.02
N SER A 834 25.39 -35.10 -12.29
CA SER A 834 25.71 -34.19 -13.39
C SER A 834 24.66 -33.07 -13.49
N VAL A 835 25.15 -31.86 -13.69
CA VAL A 835 24.33 -30.65 -13.86
C VAL A 835 24.40 -30.25 -15.33
N GLU A 836 23.31 -30.47 -16.07
CA GLU A 836 23.22 -30.01 -17.45
C GLU A 836 22.70 -28.57 -17.46
N ARG A 837 23.42 -27.67 -18.15
CA ARG A 837 23.01 -26.26 -18.27
C ARG A 837 22.89 -25.89 -19.73
N THR A 838 21.71 -25.44 -20.11
CA THR A 838 21.42 -24.97 -21.46
C THR A 838 20.95 -23.52 -21.41
N ARG A 839 21.36 -22.77 -22.44
CA ARG A 839 20.88 -21.41 -22.68
C ARG A 839 20.33 -21.35 -24.09
N PHE A 840 19.12 -20.86 -24.23
CA PHE A 840 18.46 -20.72 -25.51
C PHE A 840 17.58 -19.47 -25.51
N LYS A 841 17.05 -19.12 -26.67
CA LYS A 841 16.10 -18.02 -26.79
C LYS A 841 14.71 -18.55 -27.08
N VAL A 842 13.71 -17.97 -26.43
CA VAL A 842 12.30 -18.12 -26.77
C VAL A 842 11.78 -16.72 -27.04
N GLU A 843 11.42 -16.44 -28.29
CA GLU A 843 11.08 -15.07 -28.73
C GLU A 843 12.19 -14.06 -28.34
N GLN A 844 11.85 -13.00 -27.59
CA GLN A 844 12.79 -12.02 -27.05
C GLN A 844 13.53 -12.46 -25.78
N TYR A 845 13.15 -13.56 -25.13
CA TYR A 845 13.65 -13.96 -23.82
C TYR A 845 14.90 -14.84 -23.91
N ASN A 846 15.93 -14.50 -23.14
CA ASN A 846 17.02 -15.43 -22.87
C ASN A 846 16.57 -16.37 -21.75
N VAL A 847 16.60 -17.67 -22.03
CA VAL A 847 16.15 -18.70 -21.11
C VAL A 847 17.35 -19.49 -20.60
N PHE A 848 17.46 -19.57 -19.29
CA PHE A 848 18.44 -20.39 -18.58
C PHE A 848 17.71 -21.62 -18.07
N LYS A 849 18.15 -22.80 -18.51
CA LYS A 849 17.63 -24.09 -18.07
C LYS A 849 18.75 -24.91 -17.44
N THR A 850 18.51 -25.41 -16.23
CA THR A 850 19.42 -26.30 -15.50
C THR A 850 18.66 -27.56 -15.20
N ILE A 851 19.18 -28.70 -15.62
CA ILE A 851 18.68 -30.02 -15.24
C ILE A 851 19.65 -30.61 -14.22
N VAL A 852 19.13 -31.08 -13.09
CA VAL A 852 19.91 -31.77 -12.05
C VAL A 852 19.20 -33.05 -11.68
N GLY A 853 19.79 -34.20 -12.03
CA GLY A 853 19.08 -35.47 -11.96
C GLY A 853 17.81 -35.43 -12.82
N ASN A 854 16.64 -35.57 -12.18
CA ASN A 854 15.34 -35.52 -12.86
C ASN A 854 14.64 -34.16 -12.76
N TYR A 855 15.22 -33.16 -12.09
CA TYR A 855 14.58 -31.87 -11.87
C TYR A 855 15.07 -30.82 -12.84
N GLU A 856 14.14 -30.02 -13.34
CA GLU A 856 14.39 -28.91 -14.24
C GLU A 856 14.10 -27.58 -13.53
N LEU A 857 15.05 -26.66 -13.61
CA LEU A 857 14.95 -25.28 -13.15
C LEU A 857 15.07 -24.34 -14.37
N VAL A 858 14.02 -23.56 -14.65
CA VAL A 858 13.99 -22.62 -15.79
C VAL A 858 13.79 -21.19 -15.29
N ALA A 859 14.67 -20.28 -15.67
CA ALA A 859 14.59 -18.87 -15.33
C ALA A 859 14.94 -17.97 -16.52
N SER A 860 14.46 -16.73 -16.52
CA SER A 860 14.81 -15.74 -17.54
C SER A 860 15.00 -14.36 -16.94
N PRO A 861 16.11 -13.64 -17.22
CA PRO A 861 16.30 -12.27 -16.76
C PRO A 861 15.26 -11.31 -17.34
N GLU A 862 14.89 -11.45 -18.62
CA GLU A 862 13.89 -10.58 -19.26
C GLU A 862 12.46 -10.86 -18.76
N HIS A 863 12.20 -12.05 -18.22
CA HIS A 863 10.94 -12.40 -17.54
C HIS A 863 10.96 -12.03 -16.04
N ARG A 864 11.39 -10.80 -15.73
CA ARG A 864 11.59 -10.25 -14.36
C ARG A 864 12.52 -11.07 -13.47
N ALA A 865 13.49 -11.77 -14.06
CA ALA A 865 14.31 -12.75 -13.34
C ALA A 865 13.46 -13.76 -12.57
N GLY A 866 12.26 -14.08 -13.06
CA GLY A 866 11.39 -15.07 -12.46
C GLY A 866 11.93 -16.48 -12.65
N LEU A 867 11.71 -17.31 -11.64
CA LEU A 867 11.77 -18.76 -11.78
C LEU A 867 10.50 -19.19 -12.52
N ILE A 868 10.61 -19.42 -13.82
CA ILE A 868 9.48 -19.77 -14.71
C ILE A 868 8.95 -21.16 -14.35
N ARG A 869 9.87 -22.12 -14.17
CA ARG A 869 9.54 -23.52 -13.91
C ARG A 869 10.47 -24.15 -12.88
N PHE A 870 9.88 -24.97 -12.03
CA PHE A 870 10.57 -25.93 -11.17
C PHE A 870 9.72 -27.20 -11.09
N ASN A 871 10.12 -28.25 -11.80
CA ASN A 871 9.36 -29.49 -11.92
C ASN A 871 10.27 -30.66 -12.29
N LEU A 872 9.71 -31.88 -12.26
CA LEU A 872 10.33 -33.03 -12.90
C LEU A 872 10.40 -32.81 -14.42
N ALA A 873 11.54 -33.11 -15.03
CA ALA A 873 11.79 -32.85 -16.45
C ALA A 873 10.73 -33.54 -17.32
N GLY A 874 9.99 -32.74 -18.11
CA GLY A 874 8.89 -33.22 -18.96
C GLY A 874 7.50 -33.25 -18.29
N GLU A 875 7.40 -32.93 -16.99
CA GLU A 875 6.13 -32.84 -16.27
C GLU A 875 5.56 -31.40 -16.19
N THR A 876 4.36 -31.28 -15.61
CA THR A 876 3.67 -29.98 -15.46
C THR A 876 4.31 -29.17 -14.33
N SER A 877 4.46 -27.86 -14.54
CA SER A 877 4.93 -26.95 -13.49
C SER A 877 3.94 -26.91 -12.31
N PRO A 878 4.40 -26.92 -11.04
CA PRO A 878 3.56 -26.71 -9.86
C PRO A 878 3.14 -25.24 -9.72
N PHE A 879 3.45 -24.39 -10.70
CA PHE A 879 3.03 -22.99 -10.79
C PHE A 879 2.35 -22.72 -12.13
N LEU A 880 1.50 -21.69 -12.15
CA LEU A 880 0.92 -21.19 -13.39
C LEU A 880 2.04 -20.76 -14.35
N ASP A 881 2.07 -21.42 -15.50
CA ASP A 881 3.03 -21.16 -16.56
C ASP A 881 2.32 -20.67 -17.81
N THR A 882 2.46 -19.37 -18.07
CA THR A 882 1.98 -18.71 -19.30
C THR A 882 3.15 -18.36 -20.23
N PHE A 883 4.37 -18.79 -19.95
CA PHE A 883 5.56 -18.27 -20.66
C PHE A 883 5.54 -18.72 -22.13
N PRO A 884 5.81 -17.83 -23.10
CA PRO A 884 6.39 -16.47 -22.95
C PRO A 884 5.39 -15.33 -22.70
N ASP A 885 4.08 -15.61 -22.66
CA ASP A 885 3.04 -14.59 -22.53
C ASP A 885 3.05 -13.90 -21.16
N VAL A 886 3.02 -12.56 -21.20
CA VAL A 886 2.89 -11.67 -20.05
C VAL A 886 1.63 -10.84 -20.23
N GLY A 887 0.66 -11.02 -19.34
CA GLY A 887 -0.60 -10.29 -19.35
C GLY A 887 -1.13 -10.02 -17.94
N PRO A 888 -2.22 -9.24 -17.82
CA PRO A 888 -2.88 -9.05 -16.54
C PRO A 888 -3.44 -10.37 -15.99
N PHE A 889 -3.42 -10.53 -14.67
CA PHE A 889 -3.93 -11.73 -14.00
C PHE A 889 -4.61 -11.36 -12.68
N VAL A 890 -5.94 -11.57 -12.60
CA VAL A 890 -6.76 -11.20 -11.44
C VAL A 890 -6.54 -9.74 -11.03
N TRP A 891 -5.81 -9.47 -9.95
CA TRP A 891 -5.48 -8.15 -9.43
C TRP A 891 -4.16 -7.57 -9.96
N TRP A 892 -3.36 -8.36 -10.66
CA TRP A 892 -2.01 -7.97 -11.10
C TRP A 892 -2.03 -7.37 -12.50
N ASP A 893 -1.33 -6.25 -12.66
CA ASP A 893 -1.18 -5.56 -13.95
C ASP A 893 -0.41 -6.43 -14.96
N ARG A 894 0.66 -7.10 -14.49
CA ARG A 894 1.44 -8.04 -15.31
C ARG A 894 1.88 -9.28 -14.52
N PHE A 895 1.35 -10.43 -14.88
CA PHE A 895 1.78 -11.72 -14.40
C PHE A 895 2.96 -12.27 -15.20
N HIS A 896 3.94 -12.78 -14.46
CA HIS A 896 5.10 -13.47 -15.00
C HIS A 896 5.06 -14.88 -14.41
N SER A 897 5.05 -15.89 -15.28
CA SER A 897 5.05 -17.32 -14.95
C SER A 897 5.94 -17.70 -13.77
N GLY A 898 5.45 -18.65 -12.97
CA GLY A 898 6.20 -19.23 -11.87
C GLY A 898 6.29 -18.31 -10.65
N VAL A 899 7.52 -18.12 -10.14
CA VAL A 899 7.82 -17.31 -8.95
C VAL A 899 8.68 -16.12 -9.33
N SER A 900 8.21 -14.91 -9.03
CA SER A 900 8.85 -13.65 -9.42
C SER A 900 9.28 -12.83 -8.20
N PRO A 901 10.44 -12.15 -8.25
CA PRO A 901 10.85 -11.22 -7.22
C PRO A 901 10.06 -9.90 -7.33
N TYR A 902 10.01 -9.13 -6.25
CA TYR A 902 9.48 -7.76 -6.27
C TYR A 902 10.16 -6.81 -5.29
N LEU A 903 10.08 -5.50 -5.58
CA LEU A 903 10.61 -4.40 -4.79
C LEU A 903 9.60 -3.26 -4.72
N VAL A 904 9.32 -2.79 -3.51
CA VAL A 904 8.46 -1.64 -3.26
C VAL A 904 9.23 -0.64 -2.40
N GLY A 905 9.29 0.62 -2.85
CA GLY A 905 9.77 1.71 -2.01
C GLY A 905 8.72 2.08 -0.96
N TYR A 906 9.18 2.60 0.17
CA TYR A 906 8.27 3.16 1.18
C TYR A 906 7.32 4.19 0.55
N ASP A 907 6.03 4.12 0.91
CA ASP A 907 4.98 5.05 0.44
C ASP A 907 4.79 5.07 -1.10
N THR A 908 5.06 3.94 -1.77
CA THR A 908 4.95 3.81 -3.23
C THR A 908 3.78 2.90 -3.62
N TRP A 909 2.71 3.48 -4.12
CA TRP A 909 1.54 2.73 -4.62
C TRP A 909 1.78 2.05 -5.97
N ALA A 910 2.28 2.79 -6.98
CA ALA A 910 2.41 2.32 -8.37
C ALA A 910 3.76 1.64 -8.68
N TRP A 911 4.28 0.83 -7.75
CA TRP A 911 5.62 0.25 -7.86
C TRP A 911 5.79 -0.72 -9.05
N GLU A 912 4.72 -1.42 -9.47
CA GLU A 912 4.79 -2.43 -10.53
C GLU A 912 5.20 -1.86 -11.89
N GLN A 913 4.74 -0.64 -12.21
CA GLN A 913 5.08 0.04 -13.47
C GLN A 913 6.57 0.35 -13.52
N GLY A 914 7.12 0.91 -12.46
CA GLY A 914 8.56 1.19 -12.34
C GLY A 914 9.38 -0.09 -12.37
N PHE A 915 9.00 -1.09 -11.57
CA PHE A 915 9.71 -2.36 -11.48
C PHE A 915 9.73 -3.13 -12.81
N SER A 916 8.67 -3.01 -13.62
CA SER A 916 8.60 -3.63 -14.95
C SER A 916 9.64 -3.10 -15.95
N LYS A 917 10.14 -1.87 -15.76
CA LYS A 917 11.14 -1.22 -16.64
C LYS A 917 12.57 -1.60 -16.26
N GLU A 918 12.75 -2.27 -15.14
CA GLU A 918 14.07 -2.60 -14.63
C GLU A 918 14.71 -3.74 -15.42
N LYS A 919 16.04 -3.67 -15.56
CA LYS A 919 16.82 -4.66 -16.29
C LYS A 919 17.55 -5.58 -15.32
N TRP A 920 17.43 -6.88 -15.56
CA TRP A 920 18.11 -7.91 -14.81
C TRP A 920 19.31 -8.45 -15.57
N THR A 921 20.35 -8.80 -14.83
CA THR A 921 21.42 -9.67 -15.32
C THR A 921 21.35 -10.98 -14.57
N MET A 922 21.50 -12.10 -15.27
CA MET A 922 21.44 -13.43 -14.68
C MET A 922 22.70 -14.21 -15.02
N LYS A 923 23.21 -14.95 -14.03
CA LYS A 923 24.34 -15.86 -14.18
C LYS A 923 24.08 -17.15 -13.43
N GLU A 924 24.80 -18.19 -13.80
CA GLU A 924 24.87 -19.42 -13.01
C GLU A 924 25.45 -19.14 -11.63
N ALA A 925 24.92 -19.83 -10.63
CA ALA A 925 25.34 -19.71 -9.25
C ALA A 925 25.50 -21.09 -8.64
N GLN A 926 26.51 -21.22 -7.78
CA GLN A 926 26.73 -22.40 -6.96
C GLN A 926 27.15 -21.93 -5.56
N VAL A 927 26.50 -22.44 -4.51
CA VAL A 927 26.77 -22.11 -3.11
C VAL A 927 26.79 -23.43 -2.33
N GLY A 928 27.99 -23.88 -1.96
CA GLY A 928 28.17 -25.25 -1.45
C GLY A 928 27.66 -26.28 -2.48
N PRO A 929 26.79 -27.23 -2.08
CA PRO A 929 26.21 -28.22 -2.99
C PRO A 929 25.07 -27.66 -3.85
N TRP A 930 24.55 -26.46 -3.57
CA TRP A 930 23.40 -25.91 -4.26
C TRP A 930 23.80 -25.30 -5.60
N VAL A 931 23.04 -25.60 -6.65
CA VAL A 931 23.30 -25.12 -8.02
C VAL A 931 22.07 -24.43 -8.59
N GLY A 932 22.25 -23.41 -9.41
CA GLY A 932 21.12 -22.71 -10.04
C GLY A 932 21.55 -21.37 -10.60
N TYR A 933 20.80 -20.32 -10.29
CA TYR A 933 21.01 -19.00 -10.85
C TYR A 933 21.02 -17.89 -9.82
N SER A 934 21.77 -16.84 -10.12
CA SER A 934 21.70 -15.56 -9.43
C SER A 934 21.36 -14.46 -10.44
N ALA A 935 20.25 -13.80 -10.20
CA ALA A 935 19.85 -12.60 -10.90
C ALA A 935 20.13 -11.36 -10.07
N THR A 936 20.59 -10.29 -10.70
CA THR A 936 20.90 -9.02 -10.05
C THR A 936 20.27 -7.87 -10.81
N MET A 937 19.75 -6.90 -10.08
CA MET A 937 19.32 -5.61 -10.63
C MET A 937 19.76 -4.45 -9.74
N LYS A 938 19.80 -3.26 -10.32
CA LYS A 938 19.90 -2.00 -9.57
C LYS A 938 18.71 -1.13 -9.96
N SER A 939 17.85 -0.86 -9.00
CA SER A 939 16.63 -0.08 -9.18
C SER A 939 16.96 1.34 -9.68
N LYS A 940 16.28 1.74 -10.75
CA LYS A 940 16.32 3.07 -11.38
C LYS A 940 14.93 3.71 -11.49
N TYR A 941 13.91 2.90 -11.63
CA TYR A 941 12.54 3.31 -11.97
C TYR A 941 11.55 3.06 -10.84
N VAL A 942 11.89 2.27 -9.81
CA VAL A 942 11.00 2.09 -8.64
C VAL A 942 11.08 3.32 -7.71
N PRO A 943 9.99 4.10 -7.55
CA PRO A 943 9.97 5.26 -6.66
C PRO A 943 10.34 4.88 -5.22
N ASN A 944 11.06 5.76 -4.53
CA ASN A 944 11.60 5.56 -3.17
C ASN A 944 12.53 4.35 -2.96
N ALA A 945 12.81 3.56 -4.00
CA ALA A 945 13.80 2.47 -3.98
C ALA A 945 14.95 2.68 -4.99
N LYS A 946 15.03 3.84 -5.65
CA LYS A 946 16.12 4.17 -6.59
C LYS A 946 17.49 4.03 -5.92
N GLY A 947 18.40 3.32 -6.59
CA GLY A 947 19.75 3.02 -6.09
C GLY A 947 19.82 1.78 -5.20
N VAL A 948 18.70 1.13 -4.87
CA VAL A 948 18.70 -0.16 -4.18
C VAL A 948 19.08 -1.26 -5.17
N GLN A 949 20.00 -2.13 -4.76
CA GLN A 949 20.39 -3.31 -5.51
C GLN A 949 19.67 -4.53 -4.95
N LEU A 950 19.07 -5.33 -5.82
CA LEU A 950 18.53 -6.64 -5.48
C LEU A 950 19.37 -7.73 -6.11
N GLN A 951 19.58 -8.80 -5.34
CA GLN A 951 20.09 -10.06 -5.83
C GLN A 951 19.12 -11.16 -5.43
N ALA A 952 18.46 -11.76 -6.42
CA ALA A 952 17.62 -12.94 -6.25
C ALA A 952 18.43 -14.18 -6.66
N ARG A 953 18.33 -15.25 -5.89
CA ARG A 953 18.91 -16.56 -6.22
C ARG A 953 17.85 -17.64 -6.14
N TYR A 954 17.88 -18.51 -7.14
CA TYR A 954 17.08 -19.73 -7.22
C TYR A 954 18.08 -20.87 -7.29
N LEU A 955 18.20 -21.62 -6.20
CA LEU A 955 19.20 -22.67 -6.09
C LEU A 955 18.49 -23.98 -5.80
N THR A 956 18.78 -25.02 -6.56
CA THR A 956 18.30 -26.38 -6.33
C THR A 956 19.41 -27.22 -5.69
N LEU A 957 19.04 -28.13 -4.80
CA LEU A 957 19.98 -29.09 -4.22
C LEU A 957 19.96 -30.38 -5.06
N PRO A 958 21.11 -30.81 -5.63
CA PRO A 958 21.16 -31.99 -6.48
C PRO A 958 20.56 -33.25 -5.85
N GLY A 959 19.70 -33.94 -6.61
CA GLY A 959 19.02 -35.17 -6.18
C GLY A 959 17.79 -34.95 -5.31
N THR A 960 17.39 -33.70 -5.04
CA THR A 960 16.24 -33.38 -4.17
C THR A 960 15.21 -32.50 -4.90
N PRO A 961 13.93 -32.57 -4.52
CA PRO A 961 12.89 -31.66 -4.99
C PRO A 961 12.90 -30.30 -4.26
N LEU A 962 14.06 -29.81 -3.80
CA LEU A 962 14.18 -28.57 -3.02
C LEU A 962 14.74 -27.43 -3.85
N VAL A 963 14.05 -26.29 -3.81
CA VAL A 963 14.55 -25.00 -4.32
C VAL A 963 14.63 -23.99 -3.18
N GLN A 964 15.82 -23.47 -2.94
CA GLN A 964 16.06 -22.32 -2.09
C GLN A 964 15.84 -21.02 -2.88
N LEU A 965 14.97 -20.17 -2.35
CA LEU A 965 14.76 -18.80 -2.77
C LEU A 965 15.53 -17.88 -1.80
N GLN A 966 16.58 -17.23 -2.29
CA GLN A 966 17.33 -16.26 -1.48
C GLN A 966 17.25 -14.89 -2.12
N MET A 967 16.99 -13.87 -1.32
CA MET A 967 16.99 -12.50 -1.79
C MET A 967 17.75 -11.58 -0.86
N ARG A 968 18.77 -10.94 -1.43
CA ARG A 968 19.61 -9.95 -0.77
C ARG A 968 19.27 -8.57 -1.31
N VAL A 969 19.01 -7.63 -0.42
CA VAL A 969 18.79 -6.23 -0.73
C VAL A 969 19.91 -5.39 -0.15
N THR A 970 20.52 -4.52 -0.97
CA THR A 970 21.61 -3.64 -0.54
C THR A 970 21.30 -2.21 -0.96
N ASN A 971 21.38 -1.27 -0.01
CA ASN A 971 21.26 0.15 -0.33
C ASN A 971 22.57 0.67 -0.95
N LYS A 972 22.61 0.84 -2.28
CA LYS A 972 23.75 1.47 -2.98
C LYS A 972 23.53 2.97 -3.23
N ALA A 973 22.46 3.55 -2.71
CA ALA A 973 22.26 4.99 -2.71
C ALA A 973 23.13 5.65 -1.62
N ARG A 974 23.35 6.96 -1.77
CA ARG A 974 24.04 7.79 -0.77
C ARG A 974 23.15 8.18 0.42
N LEU A 975 21.85 7.93 0.29
CA LEU A 975 20.83 8.28 1.27
C LEU A 975 20.20 7.00 1.82
N TRP A 976 19.60 7.12 3.00
CA TRP A 976 18.83 6.04 3.62
C TRP A 976 17.66 5.60 2.71
N ARG A 977 17.30 4.32 2.77
CA ARG A 977 16.20 3.73 2.00
C ARG A 977 15.37 2.84 2.88
N ARG A 978 14.05 2.92 2.75
CA ARG A 978 13.11 1.98 3.36
C ARG A 978 12.35 1.26 2.25
N VAL A 979 12.39 -0.07 2.26
CA VAL A 979 11.87 -0.90 1.17
C VAL A 979 11.18 -2.15 1.69
N LEU A 980 10.17 -2.61 0.96
CA LEU A 980 9.61 -3.95 1.04
C LEU A 980 10.14 -4.75 -0.14
N PHE A 981 10.59 -5.96 0.11
CA PHE A 981 11.10 -6.84 -0.93
C PHE A 981 10.58 -8.25 -0.68
N GLY A 982 10.32 -9.00 -1.76
CA GLY A 982 9.85 -10.37 -1.64
C GLY A 982 9.92 -11.23 -2.89
N PHE A 983 9.32 -12.42 -2.79
CA PHE A 983 8.94 -13.27 -3.92
C PHE A 983 7.42 -13.47 -3.92
N ARG A 984 6.82 -13.65 -5.09
CA ARG A 984 5.40 -14.01 -5.25
C ARG A 984 5.20 -15.01 -6.39
N GLY A 985 4.19 -15.87 -6.28
CA GLY A 985 3.86 -16.85 -7.33
C GLY A 985 2.42 -17.38 -7.25
N VAL A 986 1.97 -18.02 -8.32
CA VAL A 986 0.62 -18.61 -8.43
C VAL A 986 0.74 -20.13 -8.49
N PRO A 987 0.56 -20.86 -7.36
CA PRO A 987 0.64 -22.31 -7.33
C PRO A 987 -0.44 -22.98 -8.19
N ARG A 988 -0.05 -24.07 -8.84
CA ARG A 988 -0.82 -25.02 -9.67
C ARG A 988 -0.26 -26.44 -9.51
N PRO A 989 -0.18 -27.00 -8.29
CA PRO A 989 0.24 -28.40 -8.14
C PRO A 989 -0.65 -29.31 -8.99
N GLY A 990 -0.07 -30.18 -9.81
CA GLY A 990 -0.79 -31.00 -10.79
C GLY A 990 -1.42 -30.26 -11.96
N GLY A 991 -1.20 -28.94 -12.08
CA GLY A 991 -1.94 -28.07 -12.99
C GLY A 991 -3.31 -27.62 -12.44
N ASP A 992 -3.63 -27.96 -11.19
CA ASP A 992 -4.95 -27.68 -10.62
C ASP A 992 -5.13 -26.20 -10.29
N LYS A 993 -6.30 -25.66 -10.67
CA LYS A 993 -6.64 -24.26 -10.38
C LYS A 993 -6.86 -24.00 -8.88
N ARG A 994 -7.10 -25.05 -8.11
CA ARG A 994 -7.41 -24.99 -6.67
C ARG A 994 -6.64 -26.08 -5.95
N SER A 995 -6.16 -25.73 -4.77
CA SER A 995 -5.41 -26.61 -3.88
C SER A 995 -5.99 -26.53 -2.47
N ILE A 996 -5.99 -27.64 -1.75
CA ILE A 996 -6.21 -27.68 -0.30
C ILE A 996 -4.95 -27.12 0.36
N VAL A 997 -5.11 -26.18 1.29
CA VAL A 997 -3.99 -25.54 1.99
C VAL A 997 -3.86 -26.17 3.37
N HIS A 998 -2.69 -26.73 3.67
CA HIS A 998 -2.35 -27.27 4.98
C HIS A 998 -1.26 -26.42 5.61
N THR A 999 -1.42 -26.08 6.89
CA THR A 999 -0.44 -25.30 7.65
C THR A 999 -0.68 -25.49 9.14
N VAL A 1000 0.09 -24.81 9.97
CA VAL A 1000 -0.15 -24.69 11.40
C VAL A 1000 -0.59 -23.27 11.73
N GLN A 1001 -1.70 -23.18 12.46
CA GLN A 1001 -2.22 -21.94 13.04
C GLN A 1001 -2.42 -22.17 14.53
N ASP A 1002 -1.85 -21.31 15.38
CA ASP A 1002 -1.97 -21.42 16.84
C ASP A 1002 -1.55 -22.80 17.41
N GLY A 1003 -0.51 -23.41 16.83
CA GLY A 1003 0.00 -24.73 17.23
C GLY A 1003 -0.92 -25.90 16.84
N LYS A 1004 -2.01 -25.62 16.11
CA LYS A 1004 -2.94 -26.63 15.58
C LYS A 1004 -2.78 -26.77 14.08
N LYS A 1005 -2.82 -28.01 13.59
CA LYS A 1005 -2.88 -28.28 12.15
C LYS A 1005 -4.21 -27.75 11.62
N VAL A 1006 -4.13 -26.93 10.58
CA VAL A 1006 -5.29 -26.40 9.86
C VAL A 1006 -5.23 -26.90 8.43
N THR A 1007 -6.39 -27.34 7.93
CA THR A 1007 -6.60 -27.74 6.54
C THR A 1007 -7.73 -26.90 5.98
N TYR A 1008 -7.46 -26.13 4.93
CA TYR A 1008 -8.42 -25.25 4.28
C TYR A 1008 -8.71 -25.74 2.87
N ARG A 1009 -9.99 -26.03 2.61
CA ARG A 1009 -10.49 -26.37 1.28
C ARG A 1009 -11.19 -25.15 0.67
N PRO A 1010 -10.73 -24.60 -0.47
CA PRO A 1010 -11.35 -23.43 -1.08
C PRO A 1010 -12.74 -23.76 -1.66
N LEU A 1011 -13.77 -23.05 -1.20
CA LEU A 1011 -15.17 -23.19 -1.66
C LEU A 1011 -15.69 -21.99 -2.48
N GLY A 1012 -14.88 -20.95 -2.71
CA GLY A 1012 -15.19 -19.86 -3.65
C GLY A 1012 -14.99 -18.42 -3.16
N ASN A 1013 -14.90 -18.21 -1.84
CA ASN A 1013 -14.64 -16.88 -1.27
C ASN A 1013 -13.16 -16.50 -1.26
N GLU A 1014 -12.87 -15.20 -1.37
CA GLU A 1014 -11.54 -14.65 -1.13
C GLU A 1014 -11.14 -14.79 0.35
N THR A 1015 -10.02 -15.47 0.60
CA THR A 1015 -9.50 -15.74 1.95
C THR A 1015 -7.98 -15.64 1.96
N GLU A 1016 -7.43 -14.82 2.84
CA GLU A 1016 -6.00 -14.87 3.21
C GLU A 1016 -5.81 -15.88 4.34
N VAL A 1017 -4.95 -16.88 4.12
CA VAL A 1017 -4.52 -17.89 5.09
C VAL A 1017 -3.18 -17.42 5.68
N PHE A 1018 -3.21 -17.02 6.94
CA PHE A 1018 -2.02 -16.59 7.66
C PHE A 1018 -1.24 -17.81 8.17
N VAL A 1019 0.06 -17.83 7.92
CA VAL A 1019 0.95 -18.89 8.38
C VAL A 1019 1.57 -18.49 9.71
N SER A 1020 1.75 -19.45 10.60
CA SER A 1020 2.43 -19.25 11.88
C SER A 1020 3.83 -18.67 11.70
N THR A 1021 4.21 -17.60 12.42
CA THR A 1021 5.60 -17.08 12.36
C THR A 1021 6.61 -18.02 13.02
N ASP A 1022 6.16 -18.82 14.00
CA ASP A 1022 6.99 -19.81 14.69
C ASP A 1022 7.05 -21.15 13.94
N GLU A 1023 6.09 -21.39 13.04
CA GLU A 1023 6.06 -22.54 12.13
C GLU A 1023 5.73 -22.08 10.70
N PRO A 1024 6.64 -21.33 10.05
CA PRO A 1024 6.38 -20.60 8.81
C PRO A 1024 6.37 -21.49 7.57
N TRP A 1025 5.48 -22.50 7.55
CA TRP A 1025 5.31 -23.43 6.43
C TRP A 1025 3.86 -23.56 5.96
N GLY A 1026 3.68 -23.91 4.69
CA GLY A 1026 2.39 -24.34 4.15
C GLY A 1026 2.55 -25.38 3.05
N ALA A 1027 1.60 -26.29 2.92
CA ALA A 1027 1.51 -27.24 1.82
C ALA A 1027 0.24 -26.99 1.01
N LEU A 1028 0.36 -26.93 -0.31
CA LEU A 1028 -0.75 -26.80 -1.24
C LEU A 1028 -0.93 -28.12 -1.99
N GLU A 1029 -2.01 -28.84 -1.71
CA GLU A 1029 -2.38 -30.13 -2.31
C GLU A 1029 -3.39 -29.92 -3.45
N GLY A 1030 -3.04 -30.26 -4.69
CA GLY A 1030 -3.93 -30.13 -5.85
C GLY A 1030 -5.20 -30.97 -5.72
N ILE A 1031 -6.38 -30.36 -5.93
CA ILE A 1031 -7.67 -31.01 -5.64
C ILE A 1031 -7.94 -32.26 -6.51
N ASN A 1032 -7.46 -32.29 -7.76
CA ASN A 1032 -7.74 -33.39 -8.68
C ASN A 1032 -6.64 -34.43 -8.69
N LYS A 1033 -5.37 -34.00 -8.67
CA LYS A 1033 -4.21 -34.90 -8.79
C LYS A 1033 -3.52 -35.24 -7.47
N GLY A 1034 -3.79 -34.50 -6.39
CA GLY A 1034 -3.17 -34.74 -5.08
C GLY A 1034 -1.68 -34.38 -5.02
N GLU A 1035 -1.11 -33.75 -6.04
CA GLU A 1035 0.28 -33.28 -6.02
C GLU A 1035 0.46 -32.17 -4.97
N ILE A 1036 1.61 -32.13 -4.30
CA ILE A 1036 1.83 -31.22 -3.17
C ILE A 1036 3.01 -30.29 -3.44
N LEU A 1037 2.74 -28.98 -3.35
CA LEU A 1037 3.77 -27.95 -3.30
C LEU A 1037 3.89 -27.43 -1.87
N GLY A 1038 5.04 -27.67 -1.24
CA GLY A 1038 5.40 -27.07 0.05
C GLY A 1038 6.13 -25.75 -0.10
N VAL A 1039 5.87 -24.84 0.83
CA VAL A 1039 6.49 -23.51 0.95
C VAL A 1039 6.93 -23.29 2.39
N VAL A 1040 8.19 -22.92 2.62
CA VAL A 1040 8.77 -22.72 3.95
C VAL A 1040 9.56 -21.41 3.99
N ALA A 1041 9.28 -20.51 4.93
CA ALA A 1041 10.13 -19.34 5.18
C ALA A 1041 11.06 -19.61 6.37
N THR A 1042 12.25 -19.04 6.39
CA THR A 1042 13.25 -19.35 7.44
C THR A 1042 13.40 -18.25 8.50
N ASP A 1043 12.91 -17.05 8.21
CA ASP A 1043 13.08 -15.87 9.05
C ASP A 1043 11.80 -15.60 9.85
N THR A 1044 11.87 -15.85 11.16
CA THR A 1044 10.76 -15.72 12.12
C THR A 1044 10.64 -14.32 12.72
N SER A 1045 11.55 -13.40 12.35
CA SER A 1045 11.60 -12.07 12.94
C SER A 1045 10.66 -11.09 12.23
N GLN A 1046 10.58 -11.12 10.90
CA GLN A 1046 9.83 -10.13 10.10
C GLN A 1046 9.38 -10.62 8.69
N THR A 1047 9.42 -11.93 8.40
CA THR A 1047 8.94 -12.46 7.10
C THR A 1047 7.52 -12.97 7.21
N SER A 1048 6.57 -12.39 6.48
CA SER A 1048 5.22 -13.00 6.37
C SER A 1048 5.17 -13.87 5.13
N LEU A 1049 5.27 -15.20 5.33
CA LEU A 1049 4.77 -16.15 4.34
C LEU A 1049 3.25 -15.93 4.23
N SER A 1050 2.78 -15.61 3.04
CA SER A 1050 1.38 -15.34 2.73
C SER A 1050 0.84 -16.40 1.79
N LEU A 1051 -0.30 -16.99 2.14
CA LEU A 1051 -1.04 -17.95 1.33
C LEU A 1051 -2.42 -17.37 1.06
N ASN A 1052 -2.64 -16.77 -0.10
CA ASN A 1052 -3.91 -16.12 -0.42
C ASN A 1052 -4.76 -16.98 -1.36
N ILE A 1053 -6.06 -16.94 -1.16
CA ILE A 1053 -7.07 -17.62 -1.94
C ILE A 1053 -7.93 -16.54 -2.58
N GLN A 1054 -7.84 -16.42 -3.91
CA GLN A 1054 -8.53 -15.39 -4.69
C GLN A 1054 -9.76 -16.01 -5.35
N GLY A 1055 -10.69 -16.46 -4.51
CA GLY A 1055 -11.91 -17.16 -4.89
C GLY A 1055 -11.66 -18.50 -5.58
N GLU A 1056 -12.47 -18.82 -6.60
CA GLU A 1056 -12.32 -20.06 -7.38
C GLU A 1056 -11.18 -20.03 -8.42
N ASN A 1057 -10.66 -18.83 -8.71
CA ASN A 1057 -9.84 -18.61 -9.90
C ASN A 1057 -8.35 -18.78 -9.65
N ALA A 1058 -7.85 -18.42 -8.46
CA ALA A 1058 -6.42 -18.45 -8.18
C ALA A 1058 -6.10 -18.60 -6.68
N GLN A 1059 -4.91 -19.13 -6.42
CA GLN A 1059 -4.24 -19.02 -5.14
C GLN A 1059 -2.90 -18.35 -5.37
N THR A 1060 -2.37 -17.63 -4.39
CA THR A 1060 -1.05 -16.99 -4.47
C THR A 1060 -0.22 -17.30 -3.24
N ILE A 1061 1.08 -17.48 -3.44
CA ILE A 1061 2.07 -17.55 -2.37
C ILE A 1061 2.92 -16.28 -2.40
N GLY A 1062 3.39 -15.82 -1.24
CA GLY A 1062 4.31 -14.69 -1.17
C GLY A 1062 5.21 -14.71 0.05
N PHE A 1063 6.49 -14.41 -0.15
CA PHE A 1063 7.47 -14.11 0.90
C PHE A 1063 7.68 -12.60 0.93
N ARG A 1064 7.64 -11.94 2.09
CA ARG A 1064 7.78 -10.48 2.17
C ARG A 1064 8.47 -9.99 3.44
N LYS A 1065 9.35 -8.99 3.33
CA LYS A 1065 10.07 -8.37 4.46
C LYS A 1065 10.26 -6.85 4.26
N TRP A 1066 9.90 -6.06 5.27
CA TRP A 1066 10.22 -4.62 5.33
C TRP A 1066 11.61 -4.39 5.93
N VAL A 1067 12.36 -3.42 5.41
CA VAL A 1067 13.65 -3.03 6.01
C VAL A 1067 13.97 -1.56 5.78
N THR A 1068 14.59 -0.93 6.78
CA THR A 1068 15.24 0.38 6.66
C THR A 1068 16.76 0.17 6.59
N LEU A 1069 17.38 0.71 5.55
CA LEU A 1069 18.78 0.51 5.20
C LEU A 1069 19.52 1.84 5.15
N SER A 1070 20.54 2.01 5.97
CA SER A 1070 21.54 3.06 5.81
C SER A 1070 22.37 2.81 4.54
N PRO A 1071 23.12 3.81 4.02
CA PRO A 1071 23.99 3.62 2.87
C PRO A 1071 24.94 2.44 3.05
N SER A 1072 25.03 1.57 2.04
CA SER A 1072 25.80 0.31 2.03
C SER A 1072 25.25 -0.82 2.92
N GLN A 1073 24.23 -0.58 3.74
CA GLN A 1073 23.60 -1.63 4.54
C GLN A 1073 22.94 -2.68 3.64
N THR A 1074 22.96 -3.92 4.11
CA THR A 1074 22.39 -5.09 3.42
C THR A 1074 21.42 -5.82 4.34
N SER A 1075 20.35 -6.36 3.76
CA SER A 1075 19.42 -7.28 4.43
C SER A 1075 19.20 -8.52 3.55
N LEU A 1076 18.85 -9.63 4.19
CA LEU A 1076 18.67 -10.95 3.59
C LEU A 1076 17.32 -11.54 3.98
N MET A 1077 16.72 -12.27 3.04
CA MET A 1077 15.53 -13.10 3.22
C MET A 1077 15.76 -14.44 2.51
N THR A 1078 15.38 -15.55 3.15
CA THR A 1078 15.45 -16.90 2.60
C THR A 1078 14.10 -17.62 2.75
N GLY A 1079 13.73 -18.40 1.75
CA GLY A 1079 12.60 -19.33 1.77
C GLY A 1079 12.89 -20.55 0.89
N TYR A 1080 12.05 -21.56 0.98
CA TYR A 1080 12.16 -22.82 0.25
C TYR A 1080 10.84 -23.19 -0.43
N LEU A 1081 10.97 -23.81 -1.60
CA LEU A 1081 9.91 -24.52 -2.29
C LEU A 1081 10.26 -26.02 -2.29
N VAL A 1082 9.27 -26.88 -2.12
CA VAL A 1082 9.44 -28.34 -2.18
C VAL A 1082 8.33 -28.99 -2.98
N LEU A 1083 8.67 -29.88 -3.92
CA LEU A 1083 7.70 -30.85 -4.45
C LEU A 1083 7.67 -32.03 -3.46
N ALA A 1084 6.58 -32.15 -2.72
CA ALA A 1084 6.48 -33.12 -1.63
C ALA A 1084 5.59 -34.30 -2.01
N GLU A 1085 5.92 -35.48 -1.48
CA GLU A 1085 5.12 -36.69 -1.60
C GLU A 1085 3.96 -36.71 -0.60
N SER A 1086 4.06 -35.92 0.49
CA SER A 1086 3.02 -35.81 1.51
C SER A 1086 3.05 -34.47 2.25
N VAL A 1087 1.93 -34.09 2.87
CA VAL A 1087 1.86 -32.91 3.75
C VAL A 1087 2.80 -33.06 4.95
N SER A 1088 2.94 -34.28 5.48
CA SER A 1088 3.86 -34.57 6.61
C SER A 1088 5.31 -34.27 6.26
N GLN A 1089 5.71 -34.52 5.01
CA GLN A 1089 7.06 -34.22 4.56
C GLN A 1089 7.34 -32.71 4.55
N VAL A 1090 6.37 -31.88 4.14
CA VAL A 1090 6.51 -30.42 4.20
C VAL A 1090 6.62 -29.95 5.65
N GLU A 1091 5.80 -30.52 6.54
CA GLU A 1091 5.81 -30.24 7.97
C GLU A 1091 7.17 -30.57 8.61
N ASP A 1092 7.78 -31.70 8.27
CA ASP A 1092 9.10 -32.09 8.79
C ASP A 1092 10.21 -31.18 8.26
N LEU A 1093 10.02 -30.58 7.09
CA LEU A 1093 10.93 -29.60 6.48
C LEU A 1093 10.71 -28.16 6.98
N ARG A 1094 9.84 -27.92 7.97
CA ARG A 1094 9.53 -26.55 8.43
C ARG A 1094 10.70 -25.80 9.08
N GLN A 1095 11.77 -26.50 9.48
CA GLN A 1095 12.95 -25.93 10.14
C GLN A 1095 14.19 -25.90 9.25
N LEU A 1096 14.00 -25.79 7.92
CA LEU A 1096 15.11 -25.58 7.01
C LEU A 1096 15.90 -24.31 7.40
N PRO A 1097 17.24 -24.34 7.37
CA PRO A 1097 18.07 -23.26 7.92
C PRO A 1097 18.05 -21.99 7.06
N ILE A 1098 18.30 -20.83 7.69
CA ILE A 1098 18.37 -19.51 7.03
C ILE A 1098 19.52 -19.43 6.01
N SER A 1099 20.64 -20.08 6.33
CA SER A 1099 21.84 -20.16 5.50
C SER A 1099 22.31 -21.61 5.45
N LEU A 1100 22.78 -22.00 4.27
CA LEU A 1100 23.44 -23.28 4.02
C LEU A 1100 24.94 -23.08 3.69
N GLU A 1101 25.44 -21.85 3.85
CA GLU A 1101 26.86 -21.49 3.82
C GLU A 1101 27.61 -21.97 5.06
#